data_AF-A0A2D6YPK4-F1
#
_entry.id   AF-A0A2D6YPK4-F1
#
_cell.length_a   1.000
_cell.length_b   1.000
_cell.length_c   1.000
_cell.angle_alpha   90.00
_cell.angle_beta   90.00
_cell.angle_gamma   90.00
#
_symmetry.space_group_name_H-M   'P 1'
#
loop_
_entity.id
_entity.type
_entity.pdbx_description
1 polymer ?
#
loop_
_entity_poly.entity_id
_entity_poly.type
_entity_poly.pdbx_seq_one_letter_code
_entity_poly.pdbx_strand_id
1 'polypeptide(L)'
;MFQFLRKYDKWILVVGGSLLMITFLVPQAIQGLAEYSAQTGGTWATVGTNEESVTSGEADMLRRQTRLIDLLGANSPLGQLGVGTNPAHWYLLVREARAAGLVGGSSSGYEVAQQIGAGRTDLENVTPEVVIANLGAQAGLSPQQTIATLAEVRGVTQLLALVGTAGRFSDTRLRSAAARKSLGIAADVVVIDARTDATIEPPEIDEQRLTDQMTAHAEVLPGAEDATFGYRIPDRFKLEWLMIPKAAVRTSLENSPELGPVELRKAFMKDPARFGSAATTSQFSTEEARIREVVLDDLTDARMESIAKFVSDQTQFPRRGMNRIGLHYDLPADWASRRQSFTGLADEIAKEFNLPLPAYRSSGQDWLAVEDISDEARFGALASSDTDLYGRNRTPMSAILPALRDFGGSDSIAVQSGVAFPPTFAPDGDLYLARVIDTDPSRPPADLDEVRAEVRADVEAMLRYETLASRLPELERTARTDGLRSIADAYDVPVEFAADIREANLQILLQYGIELSSSIPGLGTDAEAIGAIVDRAMTLDQTRPLADQPIDQRIFAVALPERLAVLLVSIDKLMPLTEEQWSGLAANQGPLQAAITQDLAAFDPASVFGFEALKARHAFERSREDEIDDEFADEAPAA
;
A
#
# COMPACT_ATOMS: atom_id res chain seq x y z
N MET A 1 65.50 -68.24 31.37
CA MET A 1 64.94 -66.93 30.99
C MET A 1 63.73 -67.00 30.04
N PHE A 2 63.37 -68.17 29.48
CA PHE A 2 62.19 -68.32 28.59
C PHE A 2 60.88 -68.79 29.27
N GLN A 3 60.86 -69.01 30.59
CA GLN A 3 59.61 -69.29 31.33
C GLN A 3 58.93 -68.04 31.90
N PHE A 4 59.68 -66.97 32.18
CA PHE A 4 59.15 -65.72 32.75
C PHE A 4 58.35 -64.92 31.72
N LEU A 5 58.83 -64.87 30.46
CA LEU A 5 58.15 -64.22 29.34
C LEU A 5 56.84 -64.92 28.96
N ARG A 6 56.75 -66.25 29.11
CA ARG A 6 55.54 -67.01 28.78
C ARG A 6 54.43 -66.88 29.82
N LYS A 7 54.76 -66.54 31.08
CA LYS A 7 53.78 -66.38 32.17
C LYS A 7 53.10 -65.01 32.17
N TYR A 8 53.74 -63.99 31.62
CA TYR A 8 53.24 -62.61 31.61
C TYR A 8 52.97 -62.02 30.22
N ASP A 9 53.03 -62.85 29.17
CA ASP A 9 52.85 -62.44 27.76
C ASP A 9 51.55 -61.63 27.55
N LYS A 10 50.43 -62.09 28.13
CA LYS A 10 49.15 -61.36 28.06
C LYS A 10 49.18 -60.02 28.79
N TRP A 11 49.86 -59.92 29.93
CA TRP A 11 49.95 -58.66 30.69
C TRP A 11 50.88 -57.66 30.02
N ILE A 12 51.98 -58.11 29.44
CA ILE A 12 52.89 -57.25 28.67
C ILE A 12 52.21 -56.76 27.39
N LEU A 13 51.40 -57.59 26.72
CA LEU A 13 50.66 -57.18 25.53
C LEU A 13 49.52 -56.20 25.85
N VAL A 14 48.79 -56.39 26.95
CA VAL A 14 47.72 -55.47 27.37
C VAL A 14 48.28 -54.15 27.89
N VAL A 15 49.32 -54.18 28.72
CA VAL A 15 49.93 -52.95 29.26
C VAL A 15 50.72 -52.24 28.16
N GLY A 16 51.54 -52.95 27.39
CA GLY A 16 52.28 -52.40 26.27
C GLY A 16 51.37 -51.85 25.17
N GLY A 17 50.30 -52.56 24.81
CA GLY A 17 49.32 -52.11 23.83
C GLY A 17 48.53 -50.87 24.28
N SER A 18 48.11 -50.84 25.55
CA SER A 18 47.43 -49.66 26.12
C SER A 18 48.34 -48.44 26.19
N LEU A 19 49.60 -48.63 26.61
CA LEU A 19 50.58 -47.54 26.71
C LEU A 19 50.96 -47.02 25.31
N LEU A 20 51.02 -47.90 24.31
CA LEU A 20 51.29 -47.53 22.92
C LEU A 20 50.09 -46.83 22.25
N MET A 21 48.85 -47.20 22.59
CA MET A 21 47.67 -46.43 22.16
C MET A 21 47.61 -45.05 22.81
N ILE A 22 47.90 -44.92 24.10
CA ILE A 22 47.92 -43.62 24.80
C ILE A 22 49.01 -42.72 24.21
N THR A 23 50.22 -43.24 23.94
CA THR A 23 51.29 -42.42 23.35
C THR A 23 51.02 -42.00 21.91
N PHE A 24 50.19 -42.73 21.14
CA PHE A 24 49.78 -42.32 19.79
C PHE A 24 48.56 -41.38 19.77
N LEU A 25 47.62 -41.49 20.72
CA LEU A 25 46.43 -40.63 20.78
C LEU A 25 46.68 -39.26 21.44
N VAL A 26 47.57 -39.20 22.43
CA VAL A 26 47.84 -37.97 23.19
C VAL A 26 48.37 -36.83 22.30
N PRO A 27 49.30 -37.05 21.34
CA PRO A 27 49.73 -35.98 20.44
C PRO A 27 48.60 -35.42 19.58
N GLN A 28 47.71 -36.28 19.06
CA GLN A 28 46.58 -35.85 18.21
C GLN A 28 45.50 -35.12 19.03
N ALA A 29 45.22 -35.55 20.25
CA ALA A 29 44.24 -34.90 21.13
C ALA A 29 44.73 -33.54 21.65
N ILE A 30 46.03 -33.41 21.96
CA ILE A 30 46.63 -32.14 22.39
C ILE A 30 46.74 -31.16 21.22
N GLN A 31 47.08 -31.64 20.02
CA GLN A 31 47.08 -30.82 18.80
C GLN A 31 45.68 -30.32 18.45
N GLY A 32 44.65 -31.17 18.51
CA GLY A 32 43.26 -30.75 18.27
C GLY A 32 42.71 -29.75 19.29
N LEU A 33 43.06 -29.89 20.58
CA LEU A 33 42.68 -28.92 21.61
C LEU A 33 43.45 -27.59 21.49
N ALA A 34 44.71 -27.63 21.07
CA ALA A 34 45.53 -26.43 20.85
C ALA A 34 45.13 -25.69 19.57
N GLU A 35 44.72 -26.38 18.51
CA GLU A 35 44.19 -25.78 17.29
C GLU A 35 42.80 -25.15 17.52
N TYR A 36 41.93 -25.83 18.27
CA TYR A 36 40.61 -25.29 18.62
C TYR A 36 40.71 -24.06 19.55
N SER A 37 41.62 -24.08 20.53
CA SER A 37 41.84 -22.92 21.41
C SER A 37 42.53 -21.75 20.70
N ALA A 38 43.41 -22.03 19.73
CA ALA A 38 44.04 -21.01 18.89
C ALA A 38 43.06 -20.34 17.91
N GLN A 39 42.06 -21.07 17.42
CA GLN A 39 41.03 -20.52 16.51
C GLN A 39 39.89 -19.78 17.23
N THR A 40 39.48 -20.25 18.41
CA THR A 40 38.30 -19.71 19.13
C THR A 40 38.64 -18.72 20.26
N GLY A 41 39.89 -18.71 20.73
CA GLY A 41 40.34 -17.84 21.84
C GLY A 41 40.97 -16.51 21.42
N GLY A 42 41.07 -16.22 20.12
CA GLY A 42 41.59 -14.94 19.64
C GLY A 42 40.64 -13.79 19.96
N THR A 43 41.16 -12.64 20.38
CA THR A 43 40.34 -11.43 20.57
C THR A 43 39.79 -10.97 19.22
N TRP A 44 38.48 -10.76 19.14
CA TRP A 44 37.74 -10.23 17.98
C TRP A 44 37.45 -8.73 18.12
N ALA A 45 37.11 -8.28 19.33
CA ALA A 45 36.87 -6.88 19.63
C ALA A 45 37.14 -6.56 21.11
N THR A 46 37.39 -5.29 21.42
CA THR A 46 37.47 -4.74 22.77
C THR A 46 36.33 -3.77 23.01
N VAL A 47 35.77 -3.78 24.22
CA VAL A 47 34.57 -3.01 24.54
C VAL A 47 34.67 -2.36 25.92
N GLY A 48 34.32 -1.08 25.98
CA GLY A 48 34.30 -0.28 27.19
C GLY A 48 35.69 0.20 27.62
N THR A 49 35.73 1.09 28.59
CA THR A 49 36.97 1.71 29.09
C THR A 49 37.93 0.74 29.80
N ASN A 50 37.48 -0.49 30.07
CA ASN A 50 38.28 -1.55 30.71
C ASN A 50 38.80 -2.59 29.71
N GLU A 51 38.65 -2.34 28.39
CA GLU A 51 39.13 -3.21 27.30
C GLU A 51 38.66 -4.67 27.45
N GLU A 52 37.38 -4.89 27.72
CA GLU A 52 36.81 -6.23 27.80
C GLU A 52 36.92 -6.91 26.43
N SER A 53 37.64 -8.03 26.35
CA SER A 53 37.88 -8.75 25.10
C SER A 53 36.72 -9.68 24.74
N VAL A 54 36.10 -9.46 23.59
CA VAL A 54 35.19 -10.41 22.94
C VAL A 54 36.01 -11.37 22.11
N THR A 55 35.76 -12.67 22.23
CA THR A 55 36.53 -13.73 21.54
C THR A 55 36.00 -14.02 20.13
N SER A 56 36.80 -14.63 19.27
CA SER A 56 36.39 -15.10 17.94
C SER A 56 35.28 -16.15 18.01
N GLY A 57 35.30 -17.02 19.03
CA GLY A 57 34.21 -17.97 19.28
C GLY A 57 32.87 -17.29 19.61
N GLU A 58 32.90 -16.15 20.32
CA GLU A 58 31.71 -15.33 20.57
C GLU A 58 31.26 -14.59 19.30
N ALA A 59 32.19 -14.13 18.47
CA ALA A 59 31.88 -13.54 17.17
C ALA A 59 31.13 -14.51 16.25
N ASP A 60 31.54 -15.78 16.21
CA ASP A 60 30.86 -16.83 15.44
C ASP A 60 29.48 -17.17 15.99
N MET A 61 29.28 -17.01 17.30
CA MET A 61 27.96 -17.11 17.91
C MET A 61 27.08 -15.94 17.46
N LEU A 62 27.58 -14.70 17.56
CA LEU A 62 26.87 -13.48 17.16
C LEU A 62 26.46 -13.52 15.67
N ARG A 63 27.35 -14.00 14.78
CA ARG A 63 27.03 -14.21 13.35
C ARG A 63 25.85 -15.16 13.12
N ARG A 64 25.70 -16.18 13.96
CA ARG A 64 24.55 -17.10 13.87
C ARG A 64 23.28 -16.48 14.46
N GLN A 65 23.42 -15.65 15.48
CA GLN A 65 22.30 -14.88 16.03
C GLN A 65 21.77 -13.85 15.03
N THR A 66 22.64 -13.13 14.30
CA THR A 66 22.19 -12.15 13.30
C THR A 66 21.47 -12.80 12.13
N ARG A 67 21.88 -14.01 11.69
CA ARG A 67 21.08 -14.80 10.74
C ARG A 67 19.67 -15.11 11.26
N LEU A 68 19.52 -15.40 12.55
CA LEU A 68 18.19 -15.61 13.13
C LEU A 68 17.36 -14.33 13.07
N ILE A 69 17.97 -13.18 13.35
CA ILE A 69 17.31 -11.87 13.29
C ILE A 69 16.88 -11.56 11.86
N ASP A 70 17.72 -11.85 10.88
CA ASP A 70 17.43 -11.68 9.46
C ASP A 70 16.19 -12.51 9.03
N LEU A 71 16.06 -13.73 9.54
CA LEU A 71 14.87 -14.58 9.33
C LEU A 71 13.57 -14.02 9.95
N LEU A 72 13.65 -13.06 10.89
CA LEU A 72 12.47 -12.36 11.42
C LEU A 72 11.97 -11.27 10.45
N GLY A 73 12.76 -10.92 9.43
CA GLY A 73 12.39 -10.04 8.33
C GLY A 73 12.78 -8.57 8.52
N ALA A 74 12.94 -7.88 7.39
CA ALA A 74 13.32 -6.46 7.30
C ALA A 74 12.29 -5.51 7.93
N ASN A 75 11.02 -5.90 7.98
CA ASN A 75 9.93 -5.11 8.56
C ASN A 75 9.93 -5.10 10.10
N SER A 76 10.82 -5.87 10.74
CA SER A 76 10.96 -5.85 12.21
C SER A 76 11.74 -4.60 12.67
N PRO A 77 11.55 -4.11 13.91
CA PRO A 77 12.32 -2.98 14.44
C PRO A 77 13.85 -3.18 14.39
N LEU A 78 14.32 -4.43 14.44
CA LEU A 78 15.73 -4.78 14.31
C LEU A 78 16.19 -4.80 12.84
N GLY A 79 15.32 -5.22 11.93
CA GLY A 79 15.54 -5.19 10.48
C GLY A 79 15.71 -3.76 9.96
N GLN A 80 14.87 -2.82 10.41
CA GLN A 80 14.98 -1.39 10.07
C GLN A 80 16.29 -0.75 10.51
N LEU A 81 16.92 -1.27 11.58
CA LEU A 81 18.21 -0.81 12.08
C LEU A 81 19.40 -1.49 11.39
N GLY A 82 19.18 -2.40 10.43
CA GLY A 82 20.25 -3.12 9.73
C GLY A 82 21.04 -4.11 10.59
N VAL A 83 20.44 -4.60 11.69
CA VAL A 83 21.15 -5.43 12.69
C VAL A 83 21.44 -6.85 12.16
N GLY A 84 20.61 -7.35 11.23
CA GLY A 84 20.72 -8.71 10.67
C GLY A 84 22.03 -8.97 9.92
N THR A 85 22.70 -7.92 9.43
CA THR A 85 23.95 -8.02 8.66
C THR A 85 25.20 -7.64 9.47
N ASN A 86 25.03 -7.08 10.68
CA ASN A 86 26.16 -6.58 11.49
C ASN A 86 26.23 -7.21 12.90
N PRO A 87 27.06 -8.25 13.10
CA PRO A 87 27.25 -8.91 14.41
C PRO A 87 27.73 -8.00 15.53
N ALA A 88 28.50 -6.96 15.21
CA ALA A 88 28.98 -6.02 16.21
C ALA A 88 27.86 -5.07 16.68
N HIS A 89 26.99 -4.66 15.76
CA HIS A 89 25.81 -3.87 16.10
C HIS A 89 24.86 -4.65 17.01
N TRP A 90 24.59 -5.91 16.67
CA TRP A 90 23.79 -6.80 17.51
C TRP A 90 24.38 -6.96 18.92
N TYR A 91 25.68 -7.22 19.03
CA TYR A 91 26.37 -7.34 20.31
C TYR A 91 26.17 -6.11 21.21
N LEU A 92 26.32 -4.91 20.65
CA LEU A 92 26.18 -3.66 21.40
C LEU A 92 24.75 -3.44 21.89
N LEU A 93 23.75 -3.75 21.06
CA LEU A 93 22.34 -3.67 21.45
C LEU A 93 22.00 -4.64 22.59
N VAL A 94 22.45 -5.89 22.49
CA VAL A 94 22.25 -6.90 23.55
C VAL A 94 22.94 -6.47 24.83
N ARG A 95 24.13 -5.87 24.75
CA ARG A 95 24.86 -5.32 25.91
C ARG A 95 24.06 -4.23 26.61
N GLU A 96 23.46 -3.29 25.87
CA GLU A 96 22.60 -2.26 26.46
C GLU A 96 21.33 -2.83 27.08
N ALA A 97 20.64 -3.72 26.38
CA ALA A 97 19.43 -4.35 26.89
C ALA A 97 19.71 -5.18 28.16
N ARG A 98 20.86 -5.85 28.21
CA ARG A 98 21.29 -6.61 29.39
C ARG A 98 21.69 -5.69 30.54
N ALA A 99 22.39 -4.60 30.28
CA ALA A 99 22.70 -3.58 31.29
C ALA A 99 21.44 -2.90 31.85
N ALA A 100 20.41 -2.75 31.02
CA ALA A 100 19.09 -2.24 31.42
C ALA A 100 18.21 -3.27 32.13
N GLY A 101 18.64 -4.54 32.24
CA GLY A 101 17.87 -5.62 32.87
C GLY A 101 16.66 -6.09 32.06
N LEU A 102 16.64 -5.83 30.75
CA LEU A 102 15.51 -6.13 29.85
C LEU A 102 15.59 -7.52 29.19
N VAL A 103 16.75 -8.16 29.23
CA VAL A 103 16.93 -9.52 28.70
C VAL A 103 16.40 -10.54 29.70
N GLY A 104 15.29 -11.19 29.34
CA GLY A 104 14.65 -12.22 30.15
C GLY A 104 15.33 -13.59 30.11
N GLY A 105 14.87 -14.51 30.95
CA GLY A 105 15.30 -15.91 30.93
C GLY A 105 14.69 -16.73 29.78
N SER A 106 14.90 -18.04 29.80
CA SER A 106 14.43 -18.97 28.75
C SER A 106 12.91 -18.93 28.50
N SER A 107 12.11 -18.58 29.51
CA SER A 107 10.65 -18.38 29.34
C SER A 107 10.32 -17.24 28.38
N SER A 108 11.09 -16.14 28.41
CA SER A 108 10.89 -14.97 27.55
C SER A 108 11.09 -15.33 26.08
N GLY A 109 12.13 -16.12 25.76
CA GLY A 109 12.38 -16.60 24.40
C GLY A 109 11.32 -17.59 23.91
N TYR A 110 10.79 -18.43 24.80
CA TYR A 110 9.71 -19.34 24.47
C TYR A 110 8.39 -18.60 24.18
N GLU A 111 8.07 -17.55 24.94
CA GLU A 111 6.92 -16.69 24.67
C GLU A 111 7.02 -16.01 23.30
N VAL A 112 8.21 -15.57 22.88
CA VAL A 112 8.43 -15.02 21.52
C VAL A 112 8.15 -16.08 20.46
N ALA A 113 8.66 -17.31 20.63
CA ALA A 113 8.38 -18.41 19.71
C ALA A 113 6.88 -18.73 19.64
N GLN A 114 6.17 -18.62 20.77
CA GLN A 114 4.72 -18.79 20.82
C GLN A 114 3.97 -17.70 20.06
N GLN A 115 4.40 -16.44 20.18
CA GLN A 115 3.82 -15.32 19.43
C GLN A 115 4.03 -15.48 17.91
N ILE A 116 5.24 -15.88 17.50
CA ILE A 116 5.55 -16.16 16.09
C ILE A 116 4.67 -17.30 15.56
N GLY A 117 4.47 -18.36 16.34
CA GLY A 117 3.58 -19.46 15.97
C GLY A 117 2.12 -19.03 15.83
N ALA A 118 1.63 -18.20 16.77
CA ALA A 118 0.25 -17.69 16.75
C ALA A 118 -0.04 -16.73 15.59
N GLY A 119 0.98 -16.02 15.08
CA GLY A 119 0.85 -15.09 13.95
C GLY A 119 0.75 -15.76 12.57
N ARG A 120 1.05 -17.07 12.46
CA ARG A 120 0.97 -17.83 11.20
C ARG A 120 -0.41 -18.48 11.06
N THR A 121 -1.37 -17.71 10.58
CA THR A 121 -2.78 -18.14 10.38
C THR A 121 -2.98 -19.01 9.13
N ASP A 122 -1.97 -19.08 8.28
CA ASP A 122 -1.90 -19.81 7.02
C ASP A 122 -1.53 -21.30 7.19
N LEU A 123 -1.05 -21.70 8.36
CA LEU A 123 -0.61 -23.06 8.66
C LEU A 123 -1.32 -23.59 9.92
N GLU A 124 -2.06 -24.70 9.82
CA GLU A 124 -2.64 -25.36 10.99
C GLU A 124 -1.55 -25.88 11.94
N ASN A 125 -1.67 -25.54 13.24
CA ASN A 125 -0.92 -26.12 14.36
C ASN A 125 0.61 -25.87 14.39
N VAL A 126 1.06 -24.63 14.17
CA VAL A 126 2.46 -24.25 14.43
C VAL A 126 2.71 -24.11 15.95
N THR A 127 3.39 -25.09 16.55
CA THR A 127 3.77 -25.02 17.98
C THR A 127 5.07 -24.22 18.19
N PRO A 128 5.30 -23.66 19.39
CA PRO A 128 6.54 -22.93 19.69
C PRO A 128 7.81 -23.77 19.46
N GLU A 129 7.75 -25.08 19.69
CA GLU A 129 8.87 -26.00 19.46
C GLU A 129 9.23 -26.11 17.98
N VAL A 130 8.22 -26.13 17.10
CA VAL A 130 8.42 -26.15 15.65
C VAL A 130 9.07 -24.84 15.18
N VAL A 131 8.65 -23.70 15.74
CA VAL A 131 9.27 -22.40 15.47
C VAL A 131 10.75 -22.39 15.89
N ILE A 132 11.03 -22.83 17.13
CA ILE A 132 12.40 -22.89 17.67
C ILE A 132 13.28 -23.83 16.83
N ALA A 133 12.75 -24.99 16.43
CA ALA A 133 13.48 -25.96 15.62
C ALA A 133 13.80 -25.41 14.23
N ASN A 134 12.82 -24.78 13.57
CA ASN A 134 13.00 -24.23 12.22
C ASN A 134 13.97 -23.04 12.20
N LEU A 135 13.77 -22.07 13.10
CA LEU A 135 14.67 -20.91 13.20
C LEU A 135 16.08 -21.34 13.60
N GLY A 136 16.21 -22.26 14.56
CA GLY A 136 17.51 -22.81 14.97
C GLY A 136 18.23 -23.53 13.84
N ALA A 137 17.53 -24.38 13.08
CA ALA A 137 18.11 -25.12 11.96
C ALA A 137 18.62 -24.18 10.86
N GLN A 138 17.87 -23.13 10.52
CA GLN A 138 18.24 -22.17 9.47
C GLN A 138 19.40 -21.25 9.91
N ALA A 139 19.42 -20.80 11.18
CA ALA A 139 20.50 -19.96 11.70
C ALA A 139 21.76 -20.75 12.13
N GLY A 140 21.68 -22.09 12.24
CA GLY A 140 22.76 -22.93 12.75
C GLY A 140 22.94 -22.88 14.27
N LEU A 141 21.84 -22.64 15.00
CA LEU A 141 21.78 -22.55 16.46
C LEU A 141 21.15 -23.80 17.06
N SER A 142 21.64 -24.23 18.23
CA SER A 142 20.96 -25.26 19.01
C SER A 142 19.65 -24.74 19.61
N PRO A 143 18.68 -25.61 20.00
CA PRO A 143 17.40 -25.16 20.54
C PRO A 143 17.51 -24.23 21.76
N GLN A 144 18.47 -24.50 22.67
CA GLN A 144 18.71 -23.64 23.84
C GLN A 144 19.28 -22.28 23.44
N GLN A 145 20.16 -22.25 22.46
CA GLN A 145 20.72 -21.02 21.92
C GLN A 145 19.66 -20.18 21.19
N THR A 146 18.80 -20.82 20.39
CA THR A 146 17.66 -20.16 19.75
C THR A 146 16.76 -19.49 20.77
N ILE A 147 16.40 -20.18 21.86
CA ILE A 147 15.58 -19.61 22.93
C ILE A 147 16.29 -18.42 23.59
N ALA A 148 17.59 -18.53 23.87
CA ALA A 148 18.36 -17.43 24.45
C ALA A 148 18.39 -16.21 23.51
N THR A 149 18.61 -16.42 22.21
CA THR A 149 18.61 -15.34 21.22
C THR A 149 17.24 -14.71 21.06
N LEU A 150 16.15 -15.47 21.09
CA LEU A 150 14.80 -14.91 21.08
C LEU A 150 14.51 -14.07 22.34
N ALA A 151 15.05 -14.45 23.50
CA ALA A 151 14.95 -13.65 24.72
C ALA A 151 15.75 -12.33 24.61
N GLU A 152 16.93 -12.36 23.98
CA GLU A 152 17.73 -11.18 23.67
C GLU A 152 17.01 -10.25 22.69
N VAL A 153 16.42 -10.81 21.61
CA VAL A 153 15.61 -10.06 20.63
C VAL A 153 14.49 -9.30 21.32
N ARG A 154 13.74 -9.97 22.19
CA ARG A 154 12.68 -9.30 22.96
C ARG A 154 13.21 -8.20 23.87
N GLY A 155 14.33 -8.43 24.56
CA GLY A 155 14.94 -7.43 25.43
C GLY A 155 15.38 -6.18 24.67
N VAL A 156 15.98 -6.35 23.49
CA VAL A 156 16.39 -5.23 22.62
C VAL A 156 15.15 -4.50 22.07
N THR A 157 14.15 -5.22 21.58
CA THR A 157 12.90 -4.59 21.11
C THR A 157 12.20 -3.79 22.22
N GLN A 158 12.22 -4.29 23.46
CA GLN A 158 11.72 -3.54 24.62
C GLN A 158 12.54 -2.30 24.94
N LEU A 159 13.87 -2.36 24.80
CA LEU A 159 14.74 -1.19 24.96
C LEU A 159 14.40 -0.10 23.93
N LEU A 160 14.27 -0.48 22.66
CA LEU A 160 13.88 0.42 21.57
C LEU A 160 12.52 1.05 21.84
N ALA A 161 11.52 0.24 22.22
CA ALA A 161 10.19 0.73 22.57
C ALA A 161 10.19 1.66 23.79
N LEU A 162 10.99 1.35 24.83
CA LEU A 162 11.11 2.16 26.02
C LEU A 162 11.66 3.55 25.69
N VAL A 163 12.71 3.62 24.88
CA VAL A 163 13.31 4.91 24.49
C VAL A 163 12.43 5.67 23.50
N GLY A 164 11.81 4.98 22.53
CA GLY A 164 10.84 5.59 21.62
C GLY A 164 9.62 6.18 22.33
N THR A 165 9.23 5.63 23.48
CA THR A 165 8.12 6.14 24.31
C THR A 165 8.58 6.96 25.52
N ALA A 166 9.89 7.12 25.74
CA ALA A 166 10.46 7.86 26.87
C ALA A 166 10.24 9.38 26.77
N GLY A 167 9.80 9.88 25.61
CA GLY A 167 9.23 11.21 25.44
C GLY A 167 7.94 11.36 26.25
N ARG A 168 8.03 11.36 27.58
CA ARG A 168 6.90 11.67 28.46
C ARG A 168 6.49 13.10 28.19
N PHE A 169 5.41 13.30 27.45
CA PHE A 169 4.76 14.59 27.36
C PHE A 169 4.38 15.04 28.77
N SER A 170 4.76 16.27 29.14
CA SER A 170 4.26 16.86 30.38
C SER A 170 2.74 16.99 30.30
N ASP A 171 2.05 16.89 31.43
CA ASP A 171 0.58 17.08 31.50
C ASP A 171 0.18 18.43 30.89
N THR A 172 1.00 19.47 31.10
CA THR A 172 0.83 20.79 30.46
C THR A 172 0.88 20.73 28.94
N ARG A 173 1.82 19.95 28.37
CA ARG A 173 1.97 19.81 26.93
C ARG A 173 0.85 18.97 26.31
N LEU A 174 0.41 17.91 27.00
CA LEU A 174 -0.75 17.13 26.58
C LEU A 174 -2.02 18.00 26.59
N ARG A 175 -2.21 18.81 27.63
CA ARG A 175 -3.34 19.75 27.71
C ARG A 175 -3.30 20.80 26.62
N SER A 176 -2.15 21.41 26.36
CA SER A 176 -2.04 22.43 25.30
C SER A 176 -2.28 21.85 23.92
N ALA A 177 -1.74 20.67 23.64
CA ALA A 177 -1.94 20.00 22.36
C ALA A 177 -3.38 19.52 22.18
N ALA A 178 -3.98 18.93 23.21
CA ALA A 178 -5.40 18.56 23.18
C ALA A 178 -6.29 19.79 22.96
N ALA A 179 -6.05 20.88 23.71
CA ALA A 179 -6.82 22.10 23.58
C ALA A 179 -6.73 22.73 22.19
N ARG A 180 -5.55 22.69 21.55
CA ARG A 180 -5.36 23.12 20.17
C ARG A 180 -6.12 22.22 19.20
N LYS A 181 -5.79 20.91 19.21
CA LYS A 181 -6.34 19.94 18.26
C LYS A 181 -7.87 19.87 18.32
N SER A 182 -8.45 20.08 19.51
CA SER A 182 -9.89 20.01 19.73
C SER A 182 -10.63 21.34 19.66
N LEU A 183 -9.94 22.46 19.45
CA LEU A 183 -10.59 23.77 19.44
C LEU A 183 -11.58 23.81 18.26
N GLY A 184 -12.87 23.76 18.58
CA GLY A 184 -13.92 23.88 17.58
C GLY A 184 -14.19 25.34 17.26
N ILE A 185 -14.30 25.68 15.98
CA ILE A 185 -14.49 27.04 15.51
C ILE A 185 -15.68 27.05 14.57
N ALA A 186 -16.68 27.88 14.86
CA ALA A 186 -17.74 28.17 13.91
C ALA A 186 -17.44 29.51 13.24
N ALA A 187 -17.46 29.54 11.91
CA ALA A 187 -17.12 30.72 11.14
C ALA A 187 -17.89 30.78 9.83
N ASP A 188 -18.25 32.00 9.43
CA ASP A 188 -18.58 32.31 8.05
C ASP A 188 -17.29 32.37 7.22
N VAL A 189 -17.27 31.64 6.10
CA VAL A 189 -16.12 31.57 5.19
C VAL A 189 -16.51 31.99 3.78
N VAL A 190 -15.56 32.62 3.09
CA VAL A 190 -15.64 32.92 1.66
C VAL A 190 -14.35 32.42 1.02
N VAL A 191 -14.49 31.54 0.04
CA VAL A 191 -13.37 30.97 -0.70
C VAL A 191 -13.37 31.57 -2.09
N ILE A 192 -12.29 32.25 -2.46
CA ILE A 192 -12.07 32.76 -3.81
C ILE A 192 -11.00 31.86 -4.45
N ASP A 193 -11.43 30.97 -5.34
CA ASP A 193 -10.54 30.06 -6.08
C ASP A 193 -10.17 30.68 -7.43
N ALA A 194 -8.88 30.95 -7.63
CA ALA A 194 -8.38 31.57 -8.85
C ALA A 194 -8.58 30.70 -10.11
N ARG A 195 -8.80 29.39 -9.96
CA ARG A 195 -9.07 28.48 -11.09
C ARG A 195 -10.46 28.69 -11.68
N THR A 196 -11.44 29.01 -10.84
CA THR A 196 -12.85 29.11 -11.24
C THR A 196 -13.33 30.56 -11.36
N ASP A 197 -12.66 31.49 -10.70
CA ASP A 197 -12.99 32.90 -10.74
C ASP A 197 -12.68 33.53 -12.12
N ALA A 198 -13.74 33.94 -12.80
CA ALA A 198 -13.69 34.64 -14.09
C ALA A 198 -13.77 36.17 -13.97
N THR A 199 -13.96 36.71 -12.76
CA THR A 199 -14.08 38.16 -12.51
C THR A 199 -12.72 38.86 -12.58
N ILE A 200 -11.64 38.10 -12.35
CA ILE A 200 -10.27 38.59 -12.39
C ILE A 200 -9.68 38.34 -13.77
N GLU A 201 -9.51 39.40 -14.53
CA GLU A 201 -8.82 39.34 -15.81
C GLU A 201 -7.33 39.02 -15.56
N PRO A 202 -6.81 37.89 -16.05
CA PRO A 202 -5.41 37.57 -15.88
C PRO A 202 -4.56 38.56 -16.70
N PRO A 203 -3.39 38.98 -16.19
CA PRO A 203 -2.42 39.73 -16.99
C PRO A 203 -1.99 38.94 -18.24
N GLU A 204 -1.40 39.65 -19.20
CA GLU A 204 -0.94 39.06 -20.46
C GLU A 204 0.05 37.90 -20.22
N ILE A 205 -0.24 36.76 -20.84
CA ILE A 205 0.53 35.52 -20.69
C ILE A 205 1.68 35.53 -21.69
N ASP A 206 2.91 35.46 -21.18
CA ASP A 206 4.10 35.25 -22.01
C ASP A 206 4.23 33.77 -22.43
N GLU A 207 4.59 33.53 -23.69
CA GLU A 207 4.81 32.18 -24.23
C GLU A 207 6.01 31.49 -23.57
N GLN A 208 7.01 32.26 -23.12
CA GLN A 208 8.12 31.72 -22.33
C GLN A 208 7.61 31.15 -21.01
N ARG A 209 6.67 31.83 -20.34
CA ARG A 209 6.11 31.39 -19.06
C ARG A 209 5.32 30.08 -19.19
N LEU A 210 4.60 29.89 -20.30
CA LEU A 210 3.93 28.61 -20.60
C LEU A 210 4.95 27.48 -20.76
N THR A 211 6.05 27.74 -21.47
CA THR A 211 7.11 26.75 -21.71
C THR A 211 7.84 26.40 -20.40
N ASP A 212 8.14 27.40 -19.58
CA ASP A 212 8.80 27.21 -18.28
C ASP A 212 7.91 26.41 -17.32
N GLN A 213 6.61 26.74 -17.26
CA GLN A 213 5.62 26.02 -16.44
C GLN A 213 5.50 24.56 -16.87
N MET A 214 5.34 24.31 -18.18
CA MET A 214 5.27 22.95 -18.73
C MET A 214 6.55 22.17 -18.37
N THR A 215 7.73 22.75 -18.59
CA THR A 215 9.02 22.09 -18.35
C THR A 215 9.23 21.75 -16.88
N ALA A 216 8.80 22.63 -15.96
CA ALA A 216 8.93 22.40 -14.52
C ALA A 216 8.07 21.24 -14.00
N HIS A 217 6.91 20.98 -14.63
CA HIS A 217 5.94 19.98 -14.18
C HIS A 217 5.65 18.88 -15.21
N ALA A 218 6.52 18.71 -16.22
CA ALA A 218 6.37 17.76 -17.32
C ALA A 218 6.38 16.29 -16.86
N GLU A 219 7.11 15.98 -15.79
CA GLU A 219 7.27 14.63 -15.27
C GLU A 219 6.19 14.23 -14.26
N VAL A 220 5.39 15.19 -13.79
CA VAL A 220 4.37 14.99 -12.76
C VAL A 220 3.03 14.69 -13.40
N LEU A 221 2.35 13.63 -12.95
CA LEU A 221 1.00 13.31 -13.43
C LEU A 221 -0.01 14.38 -12.98
N PRO A 222 -0.98 14.76 -13.83
CA PRO A 222 -2.10 15.59 -13.42
C PRO A 222 -2.82 14.98 -12.21
N GLY A 223 -3.01 15.78 -11.17
CA GLY A 223 -3.69 15.33 -9.94
C GLY A 223 -2.87 14.39 -9.04
N ALA A 224 -1.55 14.29 -9.24
CA ALA A 224 -0.68 13.57 -8.31
C ALA A 224 -0.79 14.15 -6.88
N GLU A 225 -0.72 13.28 -5.88
CA GLU A 225 -0.71 13.69 -4.47
C GLU A 225 0.46 14.65 -4.22
N ASP A 226 0.22 15.70 -3.43
CA ASP A 226 1.16 16.76 -3.09
C ASP A 226 1.64 17.67 -4.25
N ALA A 227 1.12 17.49 -5.47
CA ALA A 227 1.44 18.35 -6.61
C ALA A 227 0.26 19.26 -7.00
N THR A 228 0.49 20.57 -6.98
CA THR A 228 -0.49 21.55 -7.50
C THR A 228 -0.68 21.45 -9.02
N PHE A 229 0.37 21.08 -9.75
CA PHE A 229 0.40 20.99 -11.21
C PHE A 229 1.10 19.72 -11.68
N GLY A 230 0.64 19.19 -12.81
CA GLY A 230 1.28 18.07 -13.50
C GLY A 230 0.84 18.01 -14.95
N TYR A 231 1.78 17.81 -15.87
CA TYR A 231 1.54 17.76 -17.32
C TYR A 231 2.00 16.45 -17.96
N ARG A 232 2.42 15.47 -17.16
CA ARG A 232 2.78 14.15 -17.69
C ARG A 232 1.54 13.52 -18.31
N ILE A 233 1.69 13.07 -19.55
CA ILE A 233 0.61 12.36 -20.23
C ILE A 233 0.43 11.00 -19.52
N PRO A 234 -0.79 10.67 -19.04
CA PRO A 234 -1.04 9.37 -18.40
C PRO A 234 -1.00 8.23 -19.42
N ASP A 235 -1.06 7.00 -18.96
CA ASP A 235 -1.22 5.85 -19.86
C ASP A 235 -2.53 5.97 -20.64
N ARG A 236 -2.43 6.03 -21.96
CA ARG A 236 -3.60 6.16 -22.85
C ARG A 236 -3.69 5.02 -23.83
N PHE A 237 -4.92 4.63 -24.17
CA PHE A 237 -5.19 3.56 -25.11
C PHE A 237 -6.34 3.89 -26.04
N LYS A 238 -6.44 3.11 -27.12
CA LYS A 238 -7.63 3.03 -27.98
C LYS A 238 -8.23 1.65 -27.87
N LEU A 239 -9.56 1.57 -27.83
CA LEU A 239 -10.29 0.33 -27.58
C LEU A 239 -11.24 0.01 -28.73
N GLU A 240 -11.38 -1.28 -29.02
CA GLU A 240 -12.52 -1.83 -29.75
C GLU A 240 -13.18 -2.92 -28.93
N TRP A 241 -14.50 -3.04 -29.03
CA TRP A 241 -15.25 -4.08 -28.32
C TRP A 241 -16.49 -4.54 -29.08
N LEU A 242 -16.90 -5.76 -28.76
CA LEU A 242 -18.09 -6.42 -29.28
C LEU A 242 -19.00 -6.80 -28.12
N MET A 243 -20.29 -6.52 -28.26
CA MET A 243 -21.31 -6.80 -27.25
C MET A 243 -22.35 -7.79 -27.80
N ILE A 244 -22.63 -8.81 -27.00
CA ILE A 244 -23.63 -9.85 -27.28
C ILE A 244 -24.66 -9.80 -26.13
N PRO A 245 -25.87 -9.26 -26.38
CA PRO A 245 -26.86 -9.13 -25.33
C PRO A 245 -27.41 -10.50 -24.91
N LYS A 246 -27.43 -10.79 -23.61
CA LYS A 246 -28.05 -12.00 -23.05
C LYS A 246 -29.53 -12.08 -23.43
N ALA A 247 -30.22 -10.94 -23.48
CA ALA A 247 -31.61 -10.87 -23.90
C ALA A 247 -31.82 -11.37 -25.34
N ALA A 248 -30.92 -11.04 -26.28
CA ALA A 248 -31.02 -11.50 -27.66
C ALA A 248 -30.82 -13.03 -27.77
N VAL A 249 -29.92 -13.58 -26.94
CA VAL A 249 -29.70 -15.03 -26.83
C VAL A 249 -30.90 -15.73 -26.21
N ARG A 250 -31.49 -15.15 -25.17
CA ARG A 250 -32.73 -15.66 -24.57
C ARG A 250 -33.85 -15.75 -25.60
N THR A 251 -34.09 -14.68 -26.35
CA THR A 251 -35.14 -14.62 -27.37
C THR A 251 -34.95 -15.66 -28.48
N SER A 252 -33.70 -15.95 -28.89
CA SER A 252 -33.46 -16.99 -29.90
C SER A 252 -33.78 -18.41 -29.41
N LEU A 253 -33.77 -18.62 -28.09
CA LEU A 253 -34.04 -19.92 -27.46
C LEU A 253 -35.51 -20.13 -27.05
N GLU A 254 -36.36 -19.10 -27.09
CA GLU A 254 -37.77 -19.19 -26.67
C GLU A 254 -38.56 -20.27 -27.42
N ASN A 255 -38.18 -20.58 -28.66
CA ASN A 255 -38.81 -21.61 -29.51
C ASN A 255 -37.98 -22.90 -29.60
N SER A 256 -37.00 -23.09 -28.70
CA SER A 256 -36.15 -24.28 -28.68
C SER A 256 -36.97 -25.56 -28.44
N PRO A 257 -36.69 -26.68 -29.14
CA PRO A 257 -37.33 -27.97 -28.87
C PRO A 257 -37.08 -28.47 -27.44
N GLU A 258 -36.01 -28.00 -26.78
CA GLU A 258 -35.67 -28.34 -25.39
C GLU A 258 -36.65 -27.72 -24.37
N LEU A 259 -37.43 -26.72 -24.79
CA LEU A 259 -38.55 -26.17 -24.02
C LEU A 259 -39.88 -26.85 -24.35
N GLY A 260 -39.84 -28.00 -25.02
CA GLY A 260 -41.03 -28.81 -25.31
C GLY A 260 -41.63 -29.43 -24.04
N PRO A 261 -42.95 -29.74 -24.02
CA PRO A 261 -43.63 -30.28 -22.83
C PRO A 261 -43.01 -31.57 -22.26
N VAL A 262 -42.37 -32.38 -23.10
CA VAL A 262 -41.73 -33.65 -22.69
C VAL A 262 -40.42 -33.39 -21.94
N GLU A 263 -39.55 -32.52 -22.45
CA GLU A 263 -38.27 -32.21 -21.81
C GLU A 263 -38.47 -31.40 -20.52
N LEU A 264 -39.45 -30.49 -20.48
CA LEU A 264 -39.82 -29.78 -19.25
C LEU A 264 -40.30 -30.74 -18.14
N ARG A 265 -41.10 -31.76 -18.49
CA ARG A 265 -41.52 -32.80 -17.53
C ARG A 265 -40.32 -33.60 -17.02
N LYS A 266 -39.39 -33.95 -17.91
CA LYS A 266 -38.18 -34.69 -17.56
C LYS A 266 -37.26 -33.88 -16.65
N ALA A 267 -37.08 -32.58 -16.93
CA ALA A 267 -36.33 -31.67 -16.07
C ALA A 267 -36.96 -31.55 -14.67
N PHE A 268 -38.29 -31.38 -14.62
CA PHE A 268 -39.04 -31.35 -13.35
C PHE A 268 -38.93 -32.66 -12.56
N MET A 269 -39.05 -33.82 -13.22
CA MET A 269 -38.92 -35.12 -12.56
C MET A 269 -37.49 -35.41 -12.06
N LYS A 270 -36.46 -34.83 -12.70
CA LYS A 270 -35.06 -35.03 -12.32
C LYS A 270 -34.72 -34.28 -11.03
N ASP A 271 -35.25 -33.07 -10.86
CA ASP A 271 -35.01 -32.26 -9.65
C ASP A 271 -36.19 -31.32 -9.36
N PRO A 272 -37.26 -31.81 -8.70
CA PRO A 272 -38.44 -30.99 -8.39
C PRO A 272 -38.16 -29.85 -7.39
N ALA A 273 -37.17 -30.03 -6.52
CA ALA A 273 -36.83 -29.08 -5.46
C ALA A 273 -36.25 -27.78 -6.05
N ARG A 274 -35.49 -27.90 -7.14
CA ARG A 274 -34.96 -26.79 -7.93
C ARG A 274 -36.00 -25.76 -8.39
N PHE A 275 -37.23 -26.20 -8.61
CA PHE A 275 -38.33 -25.36 -9.09
C PHE A 275 -39.23 -24.82 -7.96
N GLY A 276 -38.81 -24.99 -6.70
CA GLY A 276 -39.51 -24.50 -5.50
C GLY A 276 -40.71 -25.36 -5.08
N SER A 277 -40.82 -26.58 -5.59
CA SER A 277 -41.95 -27.50 -5.32
C SER A 277 -41.57 -28.59 -4.32
N ALA A 278 -42.52 -29.00 -3.46
CA ALA A 278 -42.36 -30.19 -2.63
C ALA A 278 -42.50 -31.45 -3.52
N ALA A 279 -41.64 -32.45 -3.32
CA ALA A 279 -41.49 -33.66 -4.15
C ALA A 279 -42.73 -34.58 -4.26
N THR A 280 -43.89 -34.16 -3.78
CA THR A 280 -45.09 -34.99 -3.58
C THR A 280 -46.36 -34.50 -4.29
N THR A 281 -46.33 -33.46 -5.12
CA THR A 281 -47.54 -32.99 -5.83
C THR A 281 -47.45 -33.02 -7.35
N SER A 282 -48.40 -33.76 -7.93
CA SER A 282 -48.67 -34.03 -9.33
C SER A 282 -49.31 -32.85 -10.08
N GLN A 283 -48.69 -31.66 -10.07
CA GLN A 283 -49.25 -30.47 -10.75
C GLN A 283 -48.26 -29.78 -11.70
N PHE A 284 -47.57 -30.55 -12.55
CA PHE A 284 -46.76 -30.02 -13.65
C PHE A 284 -47.49 -28.94 -14.46
N SER A 285 -48.78 -29.14 -14.75
CA SER A 285 -49.60 -28.19 -15.53
C SER A 285 -49.78 -26.81 -14.87
N THR A 286 -49.69 -26.71 -13.55
CA THR A 286 -49.84 -25.45 -12.81
C THR A 286 -48.51 -24.72 -12.68
N GLU A 287 -47.39 -25.45 -12.79
CA GLU A 287 -46.03 -24.91 -12.64
C GLU A 287 -45.25 -24.81 -13.96
N GLU A 288 -45.82 -25.29 -15.07
CA GLU A 288 -45.18 -25.40 -16.38
C GLU A 288 -44.55 -24.09 -16.84
N ALA A 289 -45.21 -22.95 -16.63
CA ALA A 289 -44.68 -21.63 -16.99
C ALA A 289 -43.41 -21.27 -16.20
N ARG A 290 -43.38 -21.55 -14.89
CA ARG A 290 -42.22 -21.29 -14.03
C ARG A 290 -41.05 -22.22 -14.35
N ILE A 291 -41.36 -23.51 -14.57
CA ILE A 291 -40.37 -24.51 -14.97
C ILE A 291 -39.76 -24.12 -16.32
N ARG A 292 -40.60 -23.67 -17.27
CA ARG A 292 -40.13 -23.17 -18.57
C ARG A 292 -39.19 -21.99 -18.40
N GLU A 293 -39.49 -21.03 -17.53
CA GLU A 293 -38.65 -19.86 -17.29
C GLU A 293 -37.29 -20.23 -16.71
N VAL A 294 -37.24 -21.08 -15.68
CA VAL A 294 -35.97 -21.56 -15.09
C VAL A 294 -35.14 -22.36 -16.11
N VAL A 295 -35.77 -23.26 -16.87
CA VAL A 295 -35.06 -24.03 -17.91
C VAL A 295 -34.58 -23.10 -19.03
N LEU A 296 -35.35 -22.08 -19.41
CA LEU A 296 -34.92 -21.08 -20.39
C LEU A 296 -33.74 -20.25 -19.87
N ASP A 297 -33.71 -19.88 -18.60
CA ASP A 297 -32.56 -19.21 -17.96
C ASP A 297 -31.31 -20.10 -18.08
N ASP A 298 -31.40 -21.38 -17.72
CA ASP A 298 -30.28 -22.32 -17.81
C ASP A 298 -29.75 -22.48 -19.23
N LEU A 299 -30.66 -22.62 -20.19
CA LEU A 299 -30.31 -22.77 -21.60
C LEU A 299 -29.67 -21.48 -22.12
N THR A 300 -30.13 -20.32 -21.64
CA THR A 300 -29.53 -19.03 -21.95
C THR A 300 -28.11 -18.96 -21.41
N ASP A 301 -27.90 -19.30 -20.14
CA ASP A 301 -26.58 -19.28 -19.49
C ASP A 301 -25.60 -20.24 -20.18
N ALA A 302 -26.04 -21.49 -20.42
CA ALA A 302 -25.22 -22.49 -21.13
C ALA A 302 -24.89 -22.05 -22.58
N ARG A 303 -25.82 -21.35 -23.24
CA ARG A 303 -25.59 -20.78 -24.57
C ARG A 303 -24.61 -19.62 -24.52
N MET A 304 -24.71 -18.74 -23.52
CA MET A 304 -23.77 -17.65 -23.31
C MET A 304 -22.35 -18.17 -23.07
N GLU A 305 -22.18 -19.19 -22.22
CA GLU A 305 -20.90 -19.88 -22.02
C GLU A 305 -20.36 -20.51 -23.32
N SER A 306 -21.25 -21.12 -24.12
CA SER A 306 -20.88 -21.69 -25.42
C SER A 306 -20.40 -20.62 -26.42
N ILE A 307 -21.05 -19.46 -26.43
CA ILE A 307 -20.64 -18.32 -27.26
C ILE A 307 -19.29 -17.77 -26.77
N ALA A 308 -19.12 -17.59 -25.46
CA ALA A 308 -17.85 -17.13 -24.87
C ALA A 308 -16.69 -18.07 -25.22
N LYS A 309 -16.93 -19.40 -25.14
CA LYS A 309 -15.97 -20.41 -25.57
C LYS A 309 -15.65 -20.31 -27.06
N PHE A 310 -16.66 -20.21 -27.91
CA PHE A 310 -16.48 -20.06 -29.36
C PHE A 310 -15.63 -18.82 -29.69
N VAL A 311 -15.94 -17.68 -29.08
CA VAL A 311 -15.20 -16.43 -29.25
C VAL A 311 -13.74 -16.56 -28.80
N SER A 312 -13.50 -17.18 -27.64
CA SER A 312 -12.16 -17.45 -27.14
C SER A 312 -11.36 -18.33 -28.11
N ASP A 313 -11.99 -19.39 -28.65
CA ASP A 313 -11.37 -20.28 -29.62
C ASP A 313 -11.00 -19.55 -30.92
N GLN A 314 -11.91 -18.73 -31.47
CA GLN A 314 -11.66 -17.96 -32.69
C GLN A 314 -10.55 -16.93 -32.51
N THR A 315 -10.49 -16.24 -31.37
CA THR A 315 -9.42 -15.28 -31.08
C THR A 315 -8.09 -15.97 -30.72
N GLN A 316 -8.12 -17.22 -30.26
CA GLN A 316 -6.92 -18.03 -30.02
C GLN A 316 -6.33 -18.64 -31.30
N PHE A 317 -7.15 -18.94 -32.30
CA PHE A 317 -6.71 -19.64 -33.51
C PHE A 317 -5.51 -18.96 -34.22
N PRO A 318 -5.51 -17.63 -34.46
CA PRO A 318 -4.39 -16.97 -35.12
C PRO A 318 -3.10 -16.96 -34.29
N ARG A 319 -3.20 -17.15 -32.97
CA ARG A 319 -2.06 -17.17 -32.03
C ARG A 319 -1.37 -18.52 -31.95
N ARG A 320 -1.94 -19.57 -32.55
CA ARG A 320 -1.39 -20.93 -32.48
C ARG A 320 -0.02 -20.99 -33.16
N GLY A 321 0.99 -21.46 -32.43
CA GLY A 321 2.36 -21.59 -32.93
C GLY A 321 3.19 -20.29 -32.85
N MET A 322 2.69 -19.22 -32.21
CA MET A 322 3.49 -18.02 -31.93
C MET A 322 4.45 -18.24 -30.76
N ASN A 323 5.62 -17.61 -30.86
CA ASN A 323 6.56 -17.53 -29.75
C ASN A 323 6.02 -16.60 -28.65
N ARG A 324 6.52 -16.81 -27.43
CA ARG A 324 6.20 -15.97 -26.28
C ARG A 324 7.48 -15.38 -25.69
N ILE A 325 7.38 -14.15 -25.21
CA ILE A 325 8.39 -13.45 -24.42
C ILE A 325 7.75 -13.21 -23.04
N GLY A 326 8.19 -13.96 -22.04
CA GLY A 326 7.51 -14.00 -20.73
C GLY A 326 6.08 -14.52 -20.85
N LEU A 327 5.12 -13.76 -20.33
CA LEU A 327 3.69 -14.07 -20.39
C LEU A 327 3.02 -13.64 -21.71
N HIS A 328 3.74 -12.89 -22.57
CA HIS A 328 3.18 -12.21 -23.72
C HIS A 328 3.60 -12.87 -25.05
N TYR A 329 2.80 -12.68 -26.10
CA TYR A 329 3.11 -13.14 -27.45
C TYR A 329 4.07 -12.16 -28.15
N ASP A 330 5.00 -12.73 -28.90
CA ASP A 330 5.83 -12.02 -29.86
C ASP A 330 5.03 -11.83 -31.17
N LEU A 331 4.47 -10.63 -31.37
CA LEU A 331 3.54 -10.35 -32.46
C LEU A 331 4.31 -9.98 -33.74
N PRO A 332 4.00 -10.58 -34.89
CA PRO A 332 4.63 -10.22 -36.16
C PRO A 332 4.12 -8.84 -36.66
N ALA A 333 4.90 -8.17 -37.49
CA ALA A 333 4.54 -6.84 -38.03
C ALA A 333 3.22 -6.82 -38.82
N ASP A 334 2.83 -7.95 -39.43
CA ASP A 334 1.56 -8.11 -40.15
C ASP A 334 0.40 -8.63 -39.27
N TRP A 335 0.55 -8.59 -37.93
CA TRP A 335 -0.44 -9.11 -36.99
C TRP A 335 -1.83 -8.50 -37.17
N ALA A 336 -1.91 -7.21 -37.47
CA ALA A 336 -3.19 -6.53 -37.70
C ALA A 336 -4.03 -7.16 -38.83
N SER A 337 -3.38 -7.77 -39.83
CA SER A 337 -4.03 -8.48 -40.93
C SER A 337 -4.29 -9.96 -40.64
N ARG A 338 -3.55 -10.56 -39.69
CA ARG A 338 -3.70 -11.98 -39.31
C ARG A 338 -4.70 -12.22 -38.19
N ARG A 339 -4.86 -11.26 -37.28
CA ARG A 339 -5.76 -11.37 -36.13
C ARG A 339 -7.23 -11.42 -36.59
N GLN A 340 -8.07 -12.10 -35.81
CA GLN A 340 -9.51 -12.11 -36.05
C GLN A 340 -10.07 -10.69 -35.95
N SER A 341 -10.78 -10.23 -36.97
CA SER A 341 -11.52 -8.97 -36.94
C SER A 341 -12.79 -9.13 -36.10
N PHE A 342 -13.14 -8.14 -35.28
CA PHE A 342 -14.34 -8.24 -34.44
C PHE A 342 -15.62 -8.15 -35.28
N THR A 343 -15.60 -7.43 -36.40
CA THR A 343 -16.72 -7.41 -37.36
C THR A 343 -16.91 -8.77 -38.04
N GLY A 344 -15.84 -9.43 -38.47
CA GLY A 344 -15.91 -10.78 -39.03
C GLY A 344 -16.36 -11.81 -37.99
N LEU A 345 -15.87 -11.69 -36.76
CA LEU A 345 -16.32 -12.52 -35.64
C LEU A 345 -17.80 -12.31 -35.32
N ALA A 346 -18.31 -11.07 -35.39
CA ALA A 346 -19.73 -10.78 -35.23
C ALA A 346 -20.59 -11.56 -36.24
N ASP A 347 -20.19 -11.55 -37.52
CA ASP A 347 -20.87 -12.28 -38.58
C ASP A 347 -20.84 -13.81 -38.36
N GLU A 348 -19.72 -14.34 -37.88
CA GLU A 348 -19.58 -15.76 -37.54
C GLU A 348 -20.49 -16.17 -36.37
N ILE A 349 -20.52 -15.37 -35.29
CA ILE A 349 -21.40 -15.61 -34.14
C ILE A 349 -22.87 -15.57 -34.56
N ALA A 350 -23.26 -14.55 -35.34
CA ALA A 350 -24.63 -14.40 -35.81
C ALA A 350 -25.10 -15.62 -36.60
N LYS A 351 -24.23 -16.17 -37.47
CA LYS A 351 -24.52 -17.37 -38.28
C LYS A 351 -24.54 -18.65 -37.45
N GLU A 352 -23.54 -18.88 -36.61
CA GLU A 352 -23.39 -20.11 -35.83
C GLU A 352 -24.50 -20.27 -34.79
N PHE A 353 -24.88 -19.18 -34.12
CA PHE A 353 -25.85 -19.19 -33.04
C PHE A 353 -27.24 -18.66 -33.43
N ASN A 354 -27.44 -18.32 -34.71
CA ASN A 354 -28.67 -17.74 -35.24
C ASN A 354 -29.16 -16.53 -34.42
N LEU A 355 -28.24 -15.60 -34.18
CA LEU A 355 -28.47 -14.37 -33.41
C LEU A 355 -28.54 -13.15 -34.33
N PRO A 356 -29.20 -12.06 -33.89
CA PRO A 356 -28.97 -10.75 -34.48
C PRO A 356 -27.48 -10.41 -34.47
N LEU A 357 -27.03 -9.62 -35.45
CA LEU A 357 -25.63 -9.23 -35.57
C LEU A 357 -25.15 -8.54 -34.28
N PRO A 358 -24.13 -9.09 -33.58
CA PRO A 358 -23.58 -8.47 -32.37
C PRO A 358 -23.06 -7.04 -32.63
N ALA A 359 -23.18 -6.18 -31.63
CA ALA A 359 -22.84 -4.77 -31.77
C ALA A 359 -21.33 -4.56 -31.63
N TYR A 360 -20.68 -4.06 -32.69
CA TYR A 360 -19.28 -3.63 -32.68
C TYR A 360 -19.18 -2.12 -32.35
N ARG A 361 -18.23 -1.75 -31.49
CA ARG A 361 -17.92 -0.36 -31.13
C ARG A 361 -16.41 -0.16 -31.02
N SER A 362 -15.96 1.08 -31.18
CA SER A 362 -14.56 1.46 -31.00
C SER A 362 -14.44 2.92 -30.58
N SER A 363 -13.37 3.25 -29.84
CA SER A 363 -12.98 4.63 -29.53
C SER A 363 -12.47 5.40 -30.75
N GLY A 364 -12.24 4.73 -31.88
CA GLY A 364 -11.85 5.38 -33.13
C GLY A 364 -10.47 6.04 -33.03
N GLN A 365 -10.41 7.36 -33.19
CA GLN A 365 -9.16 8.12 -33.07
C GLN A 365 -8.96 8.74 -31.69
N ASP A 366 -9.96 8.64 -30.81
CA ASP A 366 -9.92 9.26 -29.49
C ASP A 366 -9.05 8.41 -28.56
N TRP A 367 -8.06 9.04 -27.95
CA TRP A 367 -7.27 8.47 -26.87
C TRP A 367 -8.10 8.47 -25.58
N LEU A 368 -8.07 7.33 -24.87
CA LEU A 368 -8.74 7.12 -23.59
C LEU A 368 -7.69 7.00 -22.50
N ALA A 369 -7.90 7.67 -21.37
CA ALA A 369 -7.14 7.37 -20.15
C ALA A 369 -7.68 6.10 -19.48
N VAL A 370 -6.88 5.45 -18.64
CA VAL A 370 -7.28 4.22 -17.93
C VAL A 370 -8.53 4.45 -17.08
N GLU A 371 -8.65 5.63 -16.48
CA GLU A 371 -9.76 6.02 -15.61
C GLU A 371 -11.09 6.13 -16.37
N ASP A 372 -11.03 6.49 -17.66
CA ASP A 372 -12.22 6.69 -18.51
C ASP A 372 -13.05 5.41 -18.65
N ILE A 373 -12.46 4.22 -18.50
CA ILE A 373 -13.19 2.95 -18.65
C ILE A 373 -14.35 2.82 -17.66
N SER A 374 -14.29 3.55 -16.54
CA SER A 374 -15.31 3.55 -15.51
C SER A 374 -16.52 4.42 -15.88
N ASP A 375 -16.46 5.20 -16.96
CA ASP A 375 -17.58 6.01 -17.45
C ASP A 375 -18.68 5.14 -18.06
N GLU A 376 -19.72 4.87 -17.26
CA GLU A 376 -20.89 4.11 -17.68
C GLU A 376 -21.68 4.78 -18.81
N ALA A 377 -21.64 6.12 -18.95
CA ALA A 377 -22.34 6.80 -20.03
C ALA A 377 -21.67 6.50 -21.38
N ARG A 378 -20.35 6.35 -21.38
CA ARG A 378 -19.55 6.06 -22.58
C ARG A 378 -19.47 4.56 -22.89
N PHE A 379 -19.21 3.73 -21.88
CA PHE A 379 -18.93 2.30 -22.05
C PHE A 379 -20.09 1.38 -21.68
N GLY A 380 -21.14 1.89 -21.04
CA GLY A 380 -22.26 1.09 -20.56
C GLY A 380 -21.80 -0.01 -19.60
N ALA A 381 -22.41 -1.19 -19.70
CA ALA A 381 -22.10 -2.32 -18.83
C ALA A 381 -20.71 -2.96 -19.07
N LEU A 382 -19.97 -2.54 -20.10
CA LEU A 382 -18.57 -2.95 -20.28
C LEU A 382 -17.71 -2.49 -19.09
N ALA A 383 -17.99 -1.29 -18.56
CA ALA A 383 -17.25 -0.67 -17.45
C ALA A 383 -17.24 -1.56 -16.19
N SER A 384 -18.35 -2.26 -15.94
CA SER A 384 -18.55 -3.15 -14.79
C SER A 384 -18.40 -4.64 -15.13
N SER A 385 -17.91 -4.97 -16.32
CA SER A 385 -17.73 -6.36 -16.75
C SER A 385 -16.49 -7.02 -16.13
N ASP A 386 -16.57 -8.32 -15.86
CA ASP A 386 -15.50 -9.10 -15.22
C ASP A 386 -15.25 -10.46 -15.89
N THR A 387 -14.09 -11.06 -15.59
CA THR A 387 -13.73 -12.42 -16.02
C THR A 387 -13.04 -13.19 -14.90
N ASP A 388 -13.23 -14.50 -14.84
CA ASP A 388 -12.57 -15.41 -13.90
C ASP A 388 -11.29 -16.05 -14.47
N LEU A 389 -10.87 -15.64 -15.68
CA LEU A 389 -9.78 -16.28 -16.42
C LEU A 389 -8.36 -15.86 -15.99
N TYR A 390 -8.22 -14.92 -15.05
CA TYR A 390 -6.94 -14.42 -14.55
C TYR A 390 -6.61 -14.83 -13.10
N GLY A 391 -7.44 -15.66 -12.46
CA GLY A 391 -7.16 -16.11 -11.08
C GLY A 391 -8.36 -16.74 -10.39
N ARG A 392 -8.32 -16.81 -9.05
CA ARG A 392 -9.45 -17.29 -8.23
C ARG A 392 -10.56 -16.25 -8.08
N ASN A 393 -10.20 -14.98 -8.13
CA ASN A 393 -11.13 -13.87 -8.03
C ASN A 393 -11.45 -13.35 -9.43
N ARG A 394 -12.70 -12.91 -9.62
CA ARG A 394 -13.12 -12.20 -10.83
C ARG A 394 -12.33 -10.91 -10.98
N THR A 395 -11.80 -10.69 -12.18
CA THR A 395 -10.97 -9.55 -12.54
C THR A 395 -11.82 -8.60 -13.40
N PRO A 396 -12.12 -7.38 -12.90
CA PRO A 396 -12.91 -6.40 -13.66
C PRO A 396 -12.09 -5.76 -14.78
N MET A 397 -12.77 -5.19 -15.78
CA MET A 397 -12.12 -4.47 -16.89
C MET A 397 -11.18 -3.34 -16.42
N SER A 398 -11.54 -2.65 -15.34
CA SER A 398 -10.71 -1.60 -14.72
C SER A 398 -9.38 -2.10 -14.16
N ALA A 399 -9.24 -3.39 -13.85
CA ALA A 399 -7.98 -4.01 -13.45
C ALA A 399 -7.18 -4.59 -14.64
N ILE A 400 -7.86 -4.90 -15.75
CA ILE A 400 -7.25 -5.50 -16.94
C ILE A 400 -6.44 -4.45 -17.72
N LEU A 401 -6.98 -3.25 -17.92
CA LEU A 401 -6.34 -2.21 -18.74
C LEU A 401 -5.01 -1.70 -18.17
N PRO A 402 -4.88 -1.35 -16.87
CA PRO A 402 -3.60 -0.96 -16.30
C PRO A 402 -2.55 -2.08 -16.36
N ALA A 403 -2.97 -3.35 -16.42
CA ALA A 403 -2.07 -4.50 -16.49
C ALA A 403 -1.49 -4.77 -17.90
N LEU A 404 -1.79 -3.92 -18.89
CA LEU A 404 -1.22 -4.04 -20.24
C LEU A 404 0.30 -4.06 -20.21
N ARG A 405 0.89 -4.99 -20.96
CA ARG A 405 2.34 -5.05 -21.19
C ARG A 405 2.92 -3.68 -21.57
N ASP A 406 2.19 -2.95 -22.41
CA ASP A 406 2.60 -1.66 -22.95
C ASP A 406 2.70 -0.57 -21.86
N PHE A 407 2.04 -0.75 -20.71
CA PHE A 407 2.05 0.15 -19.55
C PHE A 407 2.92 -0.37 -18.37
N GLY A 408 3.78 -1.36 -18.62
CA GLY A 408 4.65 -1.95 -17.60
C GLY A 408 4.27 -3.38 -17.20
N GLY A 409 3.06 -3.83 -17.56
CA GLY A 409 2.63 -5.22 -17.40
C GLY A 409 2.27 -5.63 -15.97
N SER A 410 1.87 -6.90 -15.83
CA SER A 410 1.51 -7.53 -14.56
C SER A 410 2.08 -8.94 -14.49
N ASP A 411 2.47 -9.39 -13.29
CA ASP A 411 2.95 -10.75 -13.05
C ASP A 411 1.83 -11.81 -13.13
N SER A 412 0.58 -11.41 -12.97
CA SER A 412 -0.58 -12.31 -12.92
C SER A 412 -1.53 -12.16 -14.10
N ILE A 413 -1.65 -10.96 -14.68
CA ILE A 413 -2.58 -10.67 -15.77
C ILE A 413 -1.81 -10.56 -17.09
N ALA A 414 -1.88 -11.61 -17.90
CA ALA A 414 -1.24 -11.66 -19.22
C ALA A 414 -2.10 -10.95 -20.29
N VAL A 415 -1.92 -9.64 -20.46
CA VAL A 415 -2.55 -8.82 -21.51
C VAL A 415 -1.55 -7.96 -22.27
N GLN A 416 -1.86 -7.65 -23.53
CA GLN A 416 -1.03 -6.80 -24.39
C GLN A 416 -1.88 -6.16 -25.50
N SER A 417 -1.41 -5.04 -26.03
CA SER A 417 -2.01 -4.38 -27.19
C SER A 417 -2.15 -5.33 -28.40
N GLY A 418 -3.22 -5.15 -29.17
CA GLY A 418 -3.50 -5.90 -30.38
C GLY A 418 -3.96 -7.35 -30.17
N VAL A 419 -4.05 -7.85 -28.94
CA VAL A 419 -4.57 -9.18 -28.61
C VAL A 419 -5.93 -9.03 -27.91
N ALA A 420 -6.91 -9.85 -28.28
CA ALA A 420 -8.21 -9.83 -27.64
C ALA A 420 -8.09 -10.30 -26.18
N PHE A 421 -8.73 -9.56 -25.28
CA PHE A 421 -8.88 -9.97 -23.90
C PHE A 421 -9.78 -11.21 -23.81
N PRO A 422 -9.70 -11.97 -22.72
CA PRO A 422 -10.69 -13.00 -22.45
C PRO A 422 -12.09 -12.40 -22.39
N PRO A 423 -13.13 -13.18 -22.73
CA PRO A 423 -14.50 -12.68 -22.66
C PRO A 423 -14.84 -12.26 -21.23
N THR A 424 -15.50 -11.11 -21.09
CA THR A 424 -16.00 -10.57 -19.83
C THR A 424 -17.52 -10.57 -19.81
N PHE A 425 -18.10 -10.75 -18.62
CA PHE A 425 -19.55 -10.69 -18.41
C PHE A 425 -19.90 -9.48 -17.57
N ALA A 426 -20.90 -8.73 -18.02
CA ALA A 426 -21.49 -7.66 -17.23
C ALA A 426 -22.41 -8.23 -16.12
N PRO A 427 -22.78 -7.43 -15.10
CA PRO A 427 -23.66 -7.87 -14.03
C PRO A 427 -25.06 -8.34 -14.49
N ASP A 428 -25.54 -7.82 -15.63
CA ASP A 428 -26.79 -8.23 -16.29
C ASP A 428 -26.64 -9.54 -17.10
N GLY A 429 -25.41 -10.03 -17.24
CA GLY A 429 -25.04 -11.25 -17.96
C GLY A 429 -24.73 -11.04 -19.44
N ASP A 430 -24.68 -9.79 -19.91
CA ASP A 430 -24.24 -9.49 -21.28
C ASP A 430 -22.75 -9.83 -21.46
N LEU A 431 -22.42 -10.39 -22.63
CA LEU A 431 -21.07 -10.83 -22.94
C LEU A 431 -20.34 -9.76 -23.76
N TYR A 432 -19.14 -9.43 -23.30
CA TYR A 432 -18.25 -8.47 -23.93
C TYR A 432 -16.93 -9.14 -24.36
N LEU A 433 -16.45 -8.72 -25.52
CA LEU A 433 -15.11 -9.03 -26.00
C LEU A 433 -14.42 -7.71 -26.34
N ALA A 434 -13.31 -7.41 -25.68
CA ALA A 434 -12.57 -6.17 -25.87
C ALA A 434 -11.15 -6.43 -26.37
N ARG A 435 -10.58 -5.45 -27.06
CA ARG A 435 -9.19 -5.44 -27.50
C ARG A 435 -8.68 -4.00 -27.56
N VAL A 436 -7.49 -3.78 -27.01
CA VAL A 436 -6.76 -2.53 -27.20
C VAL A 436 -6.12 -2.53 -28.58
N ILE A 437 -6.36 -1.48 -29.36
CA ILE A 437 -5.90 -1.35 -30.74
C ILE A 437 -4.65 -0.49 -30.87
N ASP A 438 -4.41 0.41 -29.93
CA ASP A 438 -3.27 1.33 -29.90
C ASP A 438 -3.01 1.78 -28.45
N THR A 439 -1.77 2.14 -28.14
CA THR A 439 -1.32 2.52 -26.79
C THR A 439 -0.31 3.66 -26.87
N ASP A 440 -0.42 4.61 -25.96
CA ASP A 440 0.54 5.69 -25.72
C ASP A 440 0.91 5.65 -24.23
N PRO A 441 2.02 4.97 -23.87
CA PRO A 441 2.45 4.84 -22.48
C PRO A 441 2.83 6.18 -21.86
N SER A 442 2.75 6.24 -20.53
CA SER A 442 2.93 7.49 -19.79
C SER A 442 4.31 8.11 -20.02
N ARG A 443 4.29 9.37 -20.45
CA ARG A 443 5.49 10.11 -20.86
C ARG A 443 5.31 11.61 -20.61
N PRO A 444 6.41 12.36 -20.46
CA PRO A 444 6.33 13.81 -20.54
C PRO A 444 5.82 14.25 -21.93
N PRO A 445 5.16 15.43 -22.01
CA PRO A 445 4.75 16.01 -23.27
C PRO A 445 5.98 16.33 -24.12
N ALA A 446 5.89 16.08 -25.43
CA ALA A 446 7.01 16.32 -26.34
C ALA A 446 7.21 17.81 -26.63
N ASP A 447 6.12 18.57 -26.64
CA ASP A 447 6.08 20.00 -26.87
C ASP A 447 4.88 20.63 -26.15
N LEU A 448 4.84 21.96 -26.15
CA LEU A 448 3.75 22.73 -25.53
C LEU A 448 2.42 22.47 -26.23
N ASP A 449 2.38 22.12 -27.52
CA ASP A 449 1.12 21.95 -28.25
C ASP A 449 0.31 20.74 -27.76
N GLU A 450 0.97 19.69 -27.25
CA GLU A 450 0.29 18.53 -26.67
C GLU A 450 -0.54 18.87 -25.42
N VAL A 451 -0.13 19.88 -24.63
CA VAL A 451 -0.74 20.24 -23.33
C VAL A 451 -1.09 21.73 -23.22
N ARG A 452 -1.09 22.48 -24.33
CA ARG A 452 -1.18 23.95 -24.35
C ARG A 452 -2.40 24.49 -23.62
N ALA A 453 -3.54 23.83 -23.76
CA ALA A 453 -4.79 24.25 -23.15
C ALA A 453 -4.75 24.15 -21.62
N GLU A 454 -4.22 23.04 -21.10
CA GLU A 454 -4.09 22.77 -19.66
C GLU A 454 -3.07 23.72 -19.03
N VAL A 455 -1.86 23.81 -19.61
CA VAL A 455 -0.81 24.71 -19.14
C VAL A 455 -1.28 26.16 -19.14
N ARG A 456 -2.01 26.59 -20.17
CA ARG A 456 -2.55 27.96 -20.23
C ARG A 456 -3.55 28.21 -19.10
N ALA A 457 -4.49 27.30 -18.88
CA ALA A 457 -5.48 27.44 -17.81
C ALA A 457 -4.81 27.53 -16.43
N ASP A 458 -3.77 26.74 -16.19
CA ASP A 458 -3.01 26.77 -14.94
C ASP A 458 -2.22 28.08 -14.76
N VAL A 459 -1.53 28.54 -15.81
CA VAL A 459 -0.80 29.82 -15.74
C VAL A 459 -1.76 31.00 -15.56
N GLU A 460 -2.95 30.97 -16.19
CA GLU A 460 -4.00 31.95 -15.93
C GLU A 460 -4.43 31.93 -14.46
N ALA A 461 -4.65 30.75 -13.88
CA ALA A 461 -5.03 30.60 -12.48
C ALA A 461 -3.92 31.11 -11.53
N MET A 462 -2.64 30.82 -11.83
CA MET A 462 -1.50 31.35 -11.06
C MET A 462 -1.45 32.87 -11.08
N LEU A 463 -1.64 33.48 -12.26
CA LEU A 463 -1.61 34.93 -12.42
C LEU A 463 -2.80 35.62 -11.72
N ARG A 464 -3.99 35.01 -11.77
CA ARG A 464 -5.14 35.46 -10.99
C ARG A 464 -4.86 35.35 -9.49
N TYR A 465 -4.27 34.26 -9.03
CA TYR A 465 -3.88 34.08 -7.63
C TYR A 465 -2.85 35.12 -7.18
N GLU A 466 -1.80 35.39 -7.97
CA GLU A 466 -0.82 36.45 -7.68
C GLU A 466 -1.50 37.81 -7.50
N THR A 467 -2.48 38.10 -8.36
CA THR A 467 -3.30 39.32 -8.26
C THR A 467 -4.11 39.34 -6.97
N LEU A 468 -4.77 38.24 -6.61
CA LEU A 468 -5.52 38.09 -5.36
C LEU A 468 -4.64 38.24 -4.12
N ALA A 469 -3.51 37.55 -4.09
CA ALA A 469 -2.54 37.59 -2.99
C ALA A 469 -2.02 39.02 -2.77
N SER A 470 -1.77 39.78 -3.85
CA SER A 470 -1.36 41.19 -3.75
C SER A 470 -2.45 42.11 -3.15
N ARG A 471 -3.72 41.75 -3.33
CA ARG A 471 -4.90 42.48 -2.83
C ARG A 471 -5.37 42.00 -1.45
N LEU A 472 -4.70 41.02 -0.85
CA LEU A 472 -5.10 40.45 0.43
C LEU A 472 -5.32 41.49 1.54
N PRO A 473 -4.46 42.52 1.73
CA PRO A 473 -4.70 43.57 2.73
C PRO A 473 -5.95 44.42 2.45
N GLU A 474 -6.28 44.62 1.17
CA GLU A 474 -7.49 45.35 0.77
C GLU A 474 -8.75 44.53 0.99
N LEU A 475 -8.70 43.24 0.67
CA LEU A 475 -9.76 42.28 0.94
C LEU A 475 -10.06 42.19 2.45
N GLU A 476 -9.03 42.08 3.29
CA GLU A 476 -9.20 42.11 4.75
C GLU A 476 -9.85 43.41 5.24
N ARG A 477 -9.38 44.55 4.74
CA ARG A 477 -9.94 45.86 5.12
C ARG A 477 -11.42 45.95 4.76
N THR A 478 -11.78 45.52 3.56
CA THR A 478 -13.17 45.53 3.06
C THR A 478 -14.04 44.56 3.85
N ALA A 479 -13.54 43.36 4.15
CA ALA A 479 -14.25 42.38 4.98
C ALA A 479 -14.55 42.94 6.38
N ARG A 480 -13.63 43.71 6.96
CA ARG A 480 -13.78 44.34 8.27
C ARG A 480 -14.75 45.52 8.28
N THR A 481 -14.84 46.30 7.19
CA THR A 481 -15.72 47.48 7.12
C THR A 481 -17.12 47.15 6.62
N ASP A 482 -17.21 46.33 5.56
CA ASP A 482 -18.43 46.14 4.78
C ASP A 482 -18.99 44.71 4.94
N GLY A 483 -18.23 43.82 5.58
CA GLY A 483 -18.60 42.43 5.86
C GLY A 483 -18.29 41.46 4.72
N LEU A 484 -18.25 40.16 5.02
CA LEU A 484 -17.91 39.10 4.05
C LEU A 484 -18.83 39.06 2.82
N ARG A 485 -20.12 39.40 2.98
CA ARG A 485 -21.08 39.40 1.87
C ARG A 485 -20.71 40.37 0.75
N SER A 486 -20.12 41.51 1.09
CA SER A 486 -19.69 42.49 0.08
C SER A 486 -18.62 41.93 -0.87
N ILE A 487 -17.77 41.05 -0.35
CA ILE A 487 -16.71 40.39 -1.13
C ILE A 487 -17.29 39.21 -1.90
N ALA A 488 -18.15 38.42 -1.26
CA ALA A 488 -18.90 37.35 -1.92
C ALA A 488 -19.65 37.85 -3.17
N ASP A 489 -20.38 38.96 -3.05
CA ASP A 489 -21.09 39.58 -4.17
C ASP A 489 -20.13 40.13 -5.25
N ALA A 490 -18.94 40.62 -4.87
CA ALA A 490 -17.97 41.19 -5.79
C ALA A 490 -17.27 40.12 -6.67
N TYR A 491 -17.09 38.92 -6.12
CA TYR A 491 -16.41 37.80 -6.78
C TYR A 491 -17.37 36.69 -7.23
N ASP A 492 -18.69 36.89 -7.10
CA ASP A 492 -19.75 35.92 -7.42
C ASP A 492 -19.57 34.56 -6.73
N VAL A 493 -19.16 34.59 -5.45
CA VAL A 493 -18.95 33.40 -4.61
C VAL A 493 -19.89 33.41 -3.41
N PRO A 494 -20.36 32.26 -2.91
CA PRO A 494 -21.24 32.23 -1.74
C PRO A 494 -20.49 32.51 -0.43
N VAL A 495 -21.20 33.07 0.56
CA VAL A 495 -20.79 33.00 1.97
C VAL A 495 -21.32 31.69 2.54
N GLU A 496 -20.44 30.83 3.02
CA GLU A 496 -20.79 29.54 3.59
C GLU A 496 -20.50 29.50 5.08
N PHE A 497 -21.38 28.84 5.85
CA PHE A 497 -21.20 28.69 7.29
C PHE A 497 -20.50 27.37 7.61
N ALA A 498 -19.28 27.44 8.12
CA ALA A 498 -18.53 26.32 8.63
C ALA A 498 -18.85 26.15 10.13
N ALA A 499 -19.67 25.16 10.47
CA ALA A 499 -20.18 25.00 11.83
C ALA A 499 -19.12 24.53 12.85
N ASP A 500 -18.11 23.80 12.39
CA ASP A 500 -17.15 23.12 13.27
C ASP A 500 -15.82 22.84 12.57
N ILE A 501 -14.95 23.85 12.52
CA ILE A 501 -13.57 23.75 12.05
C ILE A 501 -12.67 23.36 13.24
N ARG A 502 -11.88 22.29 13.08
CA ARG A 502 -10.91 21.79 14.07
C ARG A 502 -9.81 20.95 13.42
N GLU A 503 -8.59 20.98 13.98
CA GLU A 503 -7.46 20.16 13.48
C GLU A 503 -7.73 18.67 13.67
N ALA A 504 -8.36 18.25 14.77
CA ALA A 504 -8.72 16.85 15.00
C ALA A 504 -10.06 16.68 15.73
N ASN A 505 -10.88 15.74 15.26
CA ASN A 505 -12.05 15.30 16.00
C ASN A 505 -11.64 14.36 17.15
N LEU A 506 -11.75 14.85 18.39
CA LEU A 506 -11.39 14.07 19.59
C LEU A 506 -12.13 12.74 19.72
N GLN A 507 -13.38 12.65 19.28
CA GLN A 507 -14.15 11.41 19.42
C GLN A 507 -13.64 10.34 18.46
N ILE A 508 -13.28 10.74 17.24
CA ILE A 508 -12.65 9.86 16.25
C ILE A 508 -11.23 9.49 16.71
N LEU A 509 -10.44 10.46 17.18
CA LEU A 509 -9.11 10.20 17.70
C LEU A 509 -9.15 9.20 18.87
N LEU A 510 -10.08 9.36 19.81
CA LEU A 510 -10.24 8.44 20.95
C LEU A 510 -10.74 7.04 20.55
N GLN A 511 -11.62 6.96 19.56
CA GLN A 511 -12.26 5.70 19.16
C GLN A 511 -11.40 4.88 18.19
N TYR A 512 -10.73 5.56 17.26
CA TYR A 512 -10.02 4.92 16.14
C TYR A 512 -8.52 5.20 16.15
N GLY A 513 -8.03 6.17 16.94
CA GLY A 513 -6.62 6.54 16.94
C GLY A 513 -6.17 7.30 15.69
N ILE A 514 -7.12 7.84 14.91
CA ILE A 514 -6.85 8.52 13.65
C ILE A 514 -7.17 10.01 13.80
N GLU A 515 -6.26 10.85 13.32
CA GLU A 515 -6.52 12.27 13.17
C GLU A 515 -7.33 12.50 11.90
N LEU A 516 -8.55 13.02 12.08
CA LEU A 516 -9.41 13.49 11.00
C LEU A 516 -9.71 14.95 11.25
N SER A 517 -9.14 15.81 10.42
CA SER A 517 -9.44 17.24 10.38
C SER A 517 -10.82 17.47 9.81
N SER A 518 -11.47 18.54 10.26
CA SER A 518 -12.73 19.00 9.67
C SER A 518 -12.55 19.39 8.20
N SER A 519 -13.64 19.50 7.44
CA SER A 519 -13.63 20.15 6.13
C SER A 519 -14.11 21.60 6.23
N ILE A 520 -13.56 22.44 5.38
CA ILE A 520 -14.02 23.82 5.14
C ILE A 520 -14.89 23.79 3.88
N PRO A 521 -16.13 24.33 3.91
CA PRO A 521 -16.94 24.51 2.70
C PRO A 521 -16.16 25.24 1.60
N GLY A 522 -16.23 24.75 0.36
CA GLY A 522 -15.47 25.29 -0.78
C GLY A 522 -14.00 24.86 -0.89
N LEU A 523 -13.35 24.38 0.19
CA LEU A 523 -11.93 23.96 0.17
C LEU A 523 -11.71 22.48 0.52
N GLY A 524 -12.68 21.81 1.14
CA GLY A 524 -12.51 20.45 1.62
C GLY A 524 -11.60 20.39 2.85
N THR A 525 -10.84 19.31 2.99
CA THR A 525 -9.89 19.13 4.10
C THR A 525 -8.54 19.71 3.69
N ASP A 526 -8.20 20.88 4.24
CA ASP A 526 -6.95 21.56 3.97
C ASP A 526 -6.26 21.91 5.30
N ALA A 527 -5.13 21.23 5.57
CA ALA A 527 -4.45 21.33 6.86
C ALA A 527 -3.83 22.71 7.10
N GLU A 528 -3.33 23.37 6.05
CA GLU A 528 -2.76 24.71 6.14
C GLU A 528 -3.84 25.74 6.48
N ALA A 529 -4.98 25.70 5.77
CA ALA A 529 -6.11 26.58 6.03
C ALA A 529 -6.69 26.40 7.45
N ILE A 530 -6.90 25.15 7.87
CA ILE A 530 -7.41 24.83 9.21
C ILE A 530 -6.43 25.27 10.29
N GLY A 531 -5.14 24.97 10.11
CA GLY A 531 -4.08 25.39 11.03
C GLY A 531 -4.03 26.91 11.19
N ALA A 532 -4.11 27.67 10.10
CA ALA A 532 -4.13 29.13 10.13
C ALA A 532 -5.36 29.69 10.88
N ILE A 533 -6.55 29.10 10.67
CA ILE A 533 -7.77 29.48 11.40
C ILE A 533 -7.63 29.20 12.89
N VAL A 534 -7.12 28.02 13.26
CA VAL A 534 -6.92 27.61 14.64
C VAL A 534 -5.87 28.48 15.33
N ASP A 535 -4.74 28.77 14.68
CA ASP A 535 -3.73 29.69 15.19
C ASP A 535 -4.33 31.07 15.50
N ARG A 536 -5.15 31.59 14.60
CA ARG A 536 -5.82 32.88 14.82
C ARG A 536 -6.82 32.81 15.97
N ALA A 537 -7.62 31.76 16.02
CA ALA A 537 -8.58 31.53 17.09
C ALA A 537 -7.94 31.35 18.48
N MET A 538 -6.75 30.75 18.55
CA MET A 538 -6.01 30.61 19.81
C MET A 538 -5.54 31.95 20.39
N THR A 539 -5.44 33.01 19.58
CA THR A 539 -5.11 34.36 20.07
C THR A 539 -6.27 35.09 20.73
N LEU A 540 -7.50 34.62 20.50
CA LEU A 540 -8.72 35.21 21.05
C LEU A 540 -8.94 34.79 22.51
N ASP A 541 -9.54 35.67 23.30
CA ASP A 541 -9.88 35.37 24.70
C ASP A 541 -11.12 34.46 24.72
N GLN A 542 -10.89 33.18 24.97
CA GLN A 542 -11.94 32.15 25.01
C GLN A 542 -12.97 32.37 26.13
N THR A 543 -12.70 33.26 27.09
CA THR A 543 -13.58 33.54 28.23
C THR A 543 -14.53 34.72 28.00
N ARG A 544 -14.37 35.46 26.89
CA ARG A 544 -15.21 36.62 26.56
C ARG A 544 -16.07 36.38 25.31
N PRO A 545 -17.28 36.95 25.25
CA PRO A 545 -18.07 36.94 24.01
C PRO A 545 -17.27 37.49 22.84
N LEU A 546 -17.27 36.80 21.69
CA LEU A 546 -16.56 37.22 20.48
C LEU A 546 -16.99 38.62 20.00
N ALA A 547 -18.26 38.98 20.20
CA ALA A 547 -18.78 40.30 19.85
C ALA A 547 -17.99 41.47 20.48
N ASP A 548 -17.41 41.24 21.67
CA ASP A 548 -16.66 42.25 22.43
C ASP A 548 -15.15 42.24 22.13
N GLN A 549 -14.70 41.31 21.28
CA GLN A 549 -13.30 41.17 20.89
C GLN A 549 -12.98 41.97 19.63
N PRO A 550 -11.72 42.39 19.43
CA PRO A 550 -11.32 43.21 18.28
C PRO A 550 -11.64 42.55 16.93
N ILE A 551 -12.26 43.31 16.02
CA ILE A 551 -12.71 42.80 14.72
C ILE A 551 -11.55 42.34 13.83
N ASP A 552 -10.37 42.94 14.00
CA ASP A 552 -9.14 42.58 13.28
C ASP A 552 -8.61 41.20 13.66
N GLN A 553 -8.95 40.70 14.85
CA GLN A 553 -8.61 39.35 15.29
C GLN A 553 -9.66 38.31 14.88
N ARG A 554 -10.89 38.75 14.56
CA ARG A 554 -12.02 37.89 14.19
C ARG A 554 -12.22 37.75 12.70
N ILE A 555 -11.83 38.77 11.92
CA ILE A 555 -11.96 38.80 10.46
C ILE A 555 -10.58 38.98 9.84
N PHE A 556 -10.17 37.99 9.05
CA PHE A 556 -8.85 37.90 8.43
C PHE A 556 -8.93 37.10 7.12
N ALA A 557 -7.88 37.21 6.31
CA ALA A 557 -7.72 36.46 5.08
C ALA A 557 -6.47 35.57 5.16
N VAL A 558 -6.55 34.39 4.56
CA VAL A 558 -5.47 33.42 4.48
C VAL A 558 -5.17 33.19 2.99
N ALA A 559 -3.92 33.36 2.59
CA ALA A 559 -3.45 33.01 1.26
C ALA A 559 -3.11 31.52 1.23
N LEU A 560 -3.65 30.79 0.27
CA LEU A 560 -3.43 29.35 0.10
C LEU A 560 -2.75 29.10 -1.27
N PRO A 561 -1.42 29.19 -1.35
CA PRO A 561 -0.70 29.13 -2.63
C PRO A 561 -0.84 27.77 -3.32
N GLU A 562 -0.80 26.68 -2.57
CA GLU A 562 -0.92 25.32 -3.13
C GLU A 562 -2.32 25.04 -3.71
N ARG A 563 -3.34 25.72 -3.16
CA ARG A 563 -4.71 25.67 -3.66
C ARG A 563 -5.03 26.77 -4.67
N LEU A 564 -4.13 27.72 -4.93
CA LEU A 564 -4.39 28.93 -5.73
C LEU A 564 -5.66 29.68 -5.27
N ALA A 565 -5.90 29.72 -3.95
CA ALA A 565 -7.11 30.29 -3.38
C ALA A 565 -6.81 31.32 -2.29
N VAL A 566 -7.76 32.23 -2.06
CA VAL A 566 -7.77 33.10 -0.89
C VAL A 566 -9.01 32.79 -0.07
N LEU A 567 -8.79 32.51 1.21
CA LEU A 567 -9.83 32.20 2.18
C LEU A 567 -10.06 33.41 3.08
N LEU A 568 -11.27 33.95 3.11
CA LEU A 568 -11.68 34.95 4.09
C LEU A 568 -12.54 34.29 5.17
N VAL A 569 -12.26 34.63 6.42
CA VAL A 569 -12.88 34.00 7.58
C VAL A 569 -13.40 35.07 8.53
N SER A 570 -14.63 34.88 9.02
CA SER A 570 -15.20 35.62 10.14
C SER A 570 -15.56 34.64 11.25
N ILE A 571 -14.85 34.71 12.37
CA ILE A 571 -15.12 33.82 13.52
C ILE A 571 -16.38 34.28 14.27
N ASP A 572 -17.35 33.37 14.33
CA ASP A 572 -18.64 33.58 14.98
C ASP A 572 -18.71 32.93 16.37
N LYS A 573 -18.10 31.75 16.52
CA LYS A 573 -18.10 31.01 17.79
C LYS A 573 -16.82 30.24 18.03
N LEU A 574 -16.34 30.25 19.27
CA LEU A 574 -15.29 29.36 19.77
C LEU A 574 -15.92 28.28 20.67
N MET A 575 -15.47 27.05 20.50
CA MET A 575 -15.88 25.88 21.27
C MET A 575 -14.61 25.25 21.88
N PRO A 576 -14.08 25.84 22.97
CA PRO A 576 -12.87 25.34 23.61
C PRO A 576 -13.09 23.99 24.30
N LEU A 577 -11.99 23.28 24.55
CA LEU A 577 -12.00 22.03 25.29
C LEU A 577 -12.53 22.22 26.71
N THR A 578 -13.56 21.46 27.10
CA THR A 578 -14.10 21.50 28.46
C THR A 578 -13.32 20.58 29.41
N GLU A 579 -13.39 20.86 30.72
CA GLU A 579 -12.78 19.98 31.74
C GLU A 579 -13.34 18.56 31.69
N GLU A 580 -14.63 18.40 31.38
CA GLU A 580 -15.27 17.08 31.23
C GLU A 580 -14.66 16.30 30.05
N GLN A 581 -14.50 16.96 28.89
CA GLN A 581 -13.86 16.36 27.71
C GLN A 581 -12.39 16.01 27.98
N TRP A 582 -11.66 16.90 28.65
CA TRP A 582 -10.29 16.63 29.09
C TRP A 582 -10.22 15.43 30.04
N SER A 583 -11.14 15.31 30.99
CA SER A 583 -11.16 14.18 31.93
C SER A 583 -11.34 12.83 31.22
N GLY A 584 -12.15 12.80 30.15
CA GLY A 584 -12.31 11.64 29.28
C GLY A 584 -11.03 11.31 28.51
N LEU A 585 -10.35 12.31 27.95
CA LEU A 585 -9.06 12.15 27.26
C LEU A 585 -7.96 11.68 28.22
N ALA A 586 -7.90 12.25 29.42
CA ALA A 586 -6.91 11.93 30.42
C ALA A 586 -7.04 10.48 30.93
N ALA A 587 -8.23 9.89 30.85
CA ALA A 587 -8.46 8.47 31.17
C ALA A 587 -7.86 7.52 30.12
N ASN A 588 -7.72 7.96 28.86
CA ASN A 588 -7.10 7.19 27.79
C ASN A 588 -6.17 8.07 26.93
N GLN A 589 -4.94 8.28 27.43
CA GLN A 589 -3.98 9.19 26.79
C GLN A 589 -3.26 8.61 25.57
N GLY A 590 -3.37 7.31 25.31
CA GLY A 590 -2.62 6.62 24.25
C GLY A 590 -2.80 7.25 22.86
N PRO A 591 -4.05 7.42 22.37
CA PRO A 591 -4.30 8.03 21.07
C PRO A 591 -3.81 9.47 20.96
N LEU A 592 -3.96 10.27 22.03
CA LEU A 592 -3.48 11.65 22.07
C LEU A 592 -1.95 11.71 22.06
N GLN A 593 -1.27 10.80 22.75
CA GLN A 593 0.19 10.72 22.71
C GLN A 593 0.70 10.32 21.32
N ALA A 594 0.01 9.38 20.65
CA ALA A 594 0.35 9.00 19.27
C ALA A 594 0.19 10.18 18.31
N ALA A 595 -0.94 10.89 18.37
CA ALA A 595 -1.22 12.13 17.66
C ALA A 595 -0.12 13.20 17.83
N ILE A 596 0.27 13.50 19.08
CA ILE A 596 1.31 14.50 19.35
C ILE A 596 2.70 14.00 18.92
N THR A 597 2.93 12.69 18.91
CA THR A 597 4.19 12.10 18.44
C THR A 597 4.32 12.22 16.93
N GLN A 598 3.22 12.17 16.17
CA GLN A 598 3.20 12.44 14.72
C GLN A 598 3.59 13.89 14.40
N ASP A 599 3.14 14.85 15.23
CA ASP A 599 3.51 16.27 15.08
C ASP A 599 4.97 16.58 15.46
N LEU A 600 5.63 15.69 16.20
CA LEU A 600 7.04 15.83 16.57
C LEU A 600 7.93 15.27 15.47
N ALA A 601 9.07 15.94 15.23
CA ALA A 601 10.12 15.37 14.38
C ALA A 601 10.36 13.91 14.78
N ALA A 602 10.24 13.00 13.82
CA ALA A 602 10.32 11.57 14.05
C ALA A 602 11.57 11.27 14.87
N PHE A 603 11.40 10.57 16.00
CA PHE A 603 12.52 10.01 16.72
C PHE A 603 13.24 9.06 15.76
N ASP A 604 14.41 9.45 15.27
CA ASP A 604 15.25 8.59 14.45
C ASP A 604 15.93 7.56 15.36
N PRO A 605 15.51 6.27 15.34
CA PRO A 605 16.12 5.26 16.17
C PRO A 605 17.59 5.03 15.80
N ALA A 606 18.00 5.31 14.55
CA ALA A 606 19.38 5.15 14.10
C ALA A 606 20.33 6.17 14.76
N SER A 607 19.84 7.37 15.08
CA SER A 607 20.67 8.38 15.75
C SER A 607 21.09 7.97 17.18
N VAL A 608 20.31 7.12 17.85
CA VAL A 608 20.56 6.66 19.23
C VAL A 608 21.06 5.22 19.27
N PHE A 609 20.51 4.35 18.44
CA PHE A 609 20.75 2.91 18.44
C PHE A 609 21.46 2.39 17.19
N GLY A 610 21.82 3.27 16.25
CA GLY A 610 22.64 2.90 15.10
C GLY A 610 24.04 2.46 15.51
N PHE A 611 24.72 1.73 14.64
CA PHE A 611 26.03 1.14 14.92
C PHE A 611 27.07 2.19 15.34
N GLU A 612 27.19 3.31 14.63
CA GLU A 612 28.16 4.36 14.95
C GLU A 612 27.88 5.02 16.31
N ALA A 613 26.60 5.28 16.63
CA ALA A 613 26.20 5.84 17.91
C ALA A 613 26.55 4.90 19.08
N LEU A 614 26.30 3.60 18.92
CA LEU A 614 26.63 2.59 19.93
C LEU A 614 28.13 2.33 20.02
N LYS A 615 28.85 2.30 18.90
CA LYS A 615 30.30 2.13 18.85
C LYS A 615 31.00 3.23 19.62
N ALA A 616 30.59 4.48 19.40
CA ALA A 616 31.11 5.62 20.15
C ALA A 616 30.78 5.53 21.65
N ARG A 617 29.53 5.18 22.01
CA ARG A 617 29.08 5.11 23.40
C ARG A 617 29.77 4.00 24.21
N HIS A 618 30.03 2.86 23.60
CA HIS A 618 30.65 1.70 24.24
C HIS A 618 32.16 1.62 24.03
N ALA A 619 32.79 2.61 23.39
CA ALA A 619 34.21 2.58 23.03
C ALA A 619 34.60 1.22 22.38
N PHE A 620 33.83 0.82 21.37
CA PHE A 620 33.99 -0.48 20.71
C PHE A 620 35.08 -0.40 19.63
N GLU A 621 36.10 -1.24 19.74
CA GLU A 621 37.20 -1.36 18.78
C GLU A 621 37.36 -2.81 18.31
N ARG A 622 37.54 -3.03 16.99
CA ARG A 622 37.83 -4.37 16.45
C ARG A 622 39.33 -4.60 16.46
N SER A 623 39.75 -5.81 16.83
CA SER A 623 41.17 -6.17 17.00
C SER A 623 41.93 -6.43 15.69
N ARG A 624 41.23 -6.56 14.56
CA ARG A 624 41.79 -6.63 13.20
C ARG A 624 40.96 -5.80 12.23
N GLU A 625 41.63 -4.90 11.50
CA GLU A 625 41.21 -4.51 10.15
C GLU A 625 41.40 -5.75 9.26
N ASP A 626 40.35 -6.53 9.07
CA ASP A 626 40.26 -7.34 7.86
C ASP A 626 39.92 -6.35 6.73
N GLU A 627 40.97 -5.84 6.08
CA GLU A 627 40.88 -5.39 4.70
C GLU A 627 40.28 -6.56 3.89
N ILE A 628 39.16 -6.29 3.23
CA ILE A 628 38.39 -7.17 2.33
C ILE A 628 37.39 -8.10 3.06
N ASP A 629 36.30 -7.50 3.54
CA ASP A 629 34.96 -8.11 3.50
C ASP A 629 34.18 -7.44 2.35
N ASP A 630 34.68 -7.61 1.11
CA ASP A 630 34.00 -7.22 -0.15
C ASP A 630 32.78 -8.12 -0.45
N GLU A 631 32.29 -8.91 0.50
CA GLU A 631 31.10 -9.75 0.31
C GLU A 631 29.79 -9.02 0.65
N PHE A 632 29.84 -7.79 1.21
CA PHE A 632 28.63 -7.03 1.59
C PHE A 632 28.71 -5.50 1.39
N ALA A 633 29.68 -5.01 0.59
CA ALA A 633 29.82 -3.57 0.32
C ALA A 633 28.89 -3.01 -0.77
N ASP A 634 28.20 -3.86 -1.54
CA ASP A 634 27.18 -3.46 -2.52
C ASP A 634 25.77 -3.79 -2.01
N GLU A 635 25.34 -3.14 -0.92
CA GLU A 635 23.92 -2.97 -0.59
C GLU A 635 23.76 -1.94 0.55
N ALA A 636 24.28 -0.73 0.33
CA ALA A 636 23.71 0.44 0.97
C ALA A 636 22.38 0.74 0.25
N PRO A 637 21.25 0.94 0.96
CA PRO A 637 20.06 1.47 0.31
C PRO A 637 20.44 2.84 -0.27
N ALA A 638 20.16 3.05 -1.56
CA ALA A 638 20.24 4.37 -2.16
C ALA A 638 19.42 5.33 -1.28
N ALA A 639 20.06 6.45 -0.92
CA ALA A 639 19.46 7.54 -0.15
C ALA A 639 18.22 8.11 -0.84
#